data_AF-A0A7X7U002-F1
#
_entry.id   AF-A0A7X7U002-F1
#
_cell.length_a   1.000
_cell.length_b   1.000
_cell.length_c   1.000
_cell.angle_alpha   90.00
_cell.angle_beta   90.00
_cell.angle_gamma   90.00
#
_symmetry.space_group_name_H-M   'P 1'
#
loop_
_entity.id
_entity.type
_entity.pdbx_description
1 polymer ?
#
loop_
_entity_poly.entity_id
_entity_poly.type
_entity_poly.pdbx_seq_one_letter_code
_entity_poly.pdbx_strand_id
1 'polypeptide(L)'
;MAVRFACWGAMVGILAAGSAAASPAGDRPRDSAKPVSIIFDTDIGTDVDDAGALAILHVMADRGEAGILATISANRNRWCGPALDAINTYYGRGDMPIGCSRTGPDPEEWYHHRVGEFPHDLRDSNEAPPAIDLYRKILAAQPDDSVTIVAVGWLTNMAELLESKPDRYSALGGRELVQAKVKELVSMGGRWPNSPKDEGEYNFRMDGAAASKVIRDWPGPIVFTGLGRDVMTGRRLVREGARSNPVPAFYRSFFEANKVPERSSWDLIAVLYAVRGASDFFTVVSGGKCVSPEDGGNQWIAGAPSNHAYLDYRMPPKELAGVLEDLLLTPHVQLAGRIDPLEGITDPCDGSVWYDGRLVLLEGRGWKNTESYYDRLPSKAKDKVRPPVWGLSHDSAGLCLRFATDAAAIKVRWTLRDGSLAMPHMPATGVSGVDLYCRTDGGRWTFWQNGRPAAISNEASFRVAPGADCMLCLPLYNGVESIAIGVPKGKTLSKPAEPSSKPIVFYGTSITQGGCASRPGMACTAIVRRTLDVPVINLGFSGNGKMEPEMADLLAELDPSVYVLDCLWNMRPEEVSERVAPFVKKLRAARPDASILLAEDSSVSNTTPTEKGAILRRIYAELKAEGISNLHFLSNRDMLGADGEGTVDGCHPNDVGMLRQATVFSKALSGILGTTME
;
A
#
# COMPACT_ATOMS: atom_id res chain seq x y z
N MET A 1 72.34 16.44 26.21
CA MET A 1 71.11 17.25 26.15
C MET A 1 69.96 16.26 25.95
N ALA A 2 69.42 15.75 27.05
CA ALA A 2 68.10 16.10 27.63
C ALA A 2 66.98 15.28 26.94
N VAL A 3 66.59 14.07 27.38
CA VAL A 3 66.03 13.57 28.66
C VAL A 3 64.52 13.88 28.82
N ARG A 4 63.77 12.81 29.20
CA ARG A 4 62.46 12.75 29.94
C ARG A 4 61.15 12.88 29.12
N PHE A 5 60.02 12.25 29.45
CA PHE A 5 59.58 11.47 30.63
C PHE A 5 58.44 10.50 30.25
N ALA A 6 58.42 9.34 30.89
CA ALA A 6 57.21 8.54 31.11
C ALA A 6 56.42 9.10 32.30
N CYS A 7 55.09 9.09 32.23
CA CYS A 7 54.21 9.25 33.38
C CYS A 7 53.09 8.20 33.35
N TRP A 8 53.25 7.19 34.20
CA TRP A 8 52.14 6.42 34.77
C TRP A 8 51.36 7.32 35.73
N GLY A 9 50.04 7.37 35.59
CA GLY A 9 49.13 7.95 36.56
C GLY A 9 48.07 6.92 36.92
N ALA A 10 48.24 6.28 38.08
CA ALA A 10 47.21 5.48 38.73
C ALA A 10 46.09 6.41 39.20
N MET A 11 44.84 6.11 38.84
CA MET A 11 43.67 6.76 39.44
C MET A 11 42.80 5.68 40.07
N VAL A 12 42.80 5.68 41.39
CA VAL A 12 41.95 4.88 42.27
C VAL A 12 40.51 5.37 42.09
N GLY A 13 39.66 4.54 41.49
CA GLY A 13 38.21 4.77 41.43
C GLY A 13 37.55 4.27 42.71
N ILE A 14 37.04 5.21 43.52
CA ILE A 14 36.18 4.94 44.67
C ILE A 14 34.86 4.36 44.15
N LEU A 15 34.55 3.12 44.54
CA LEU A 15 33.24 2.50 44.35
C LEU A 15 32.24 3.16 45.29
N ALA A 16 31.50 4.14 44.78
CA ALA A 16 30.26 4.59 45.41
C ALA A 16 29.12 3.72 44.88
N ALA A 17 28.61 2.82 45.74
CA ALA A 17 27.36 2.11 45.52
C ALA A 17 26.20 3.12 45.60
N GLY A 18 25.82 3.69 44.46
CA GLY A 18 24.63 4.52 44.31
C GLY A 18 23.41 3.66 44.01
N SER A 19 22.42 3.68 44.89
CA SER A 19 21.08 3.14 44.63
C SER A 19 20.46 3.89 43.45
N ALA A 20 20.28 3.21 42.32
CA ALA A 20 19.53 3.76 41.20
C ALA A 20 18.05 3.84 41.56
N ALA A 21 17.57 5.02 41.94
CA ALA A 21 16.15 5.33 41.94
C ALA A 21 15.70 5.44 40.47
N ALA A 22 14.73 4.62 40.07
CA ALA A 22 14.10 4.71 38.75
C ALA A 22 13.54 6.12 38.55
N SER A 23 13.95 6.77 37.45
CA SER A 23 13.42 8.09 37.08
C SER A 23 11.99 7.93 36.55
N PRO A 24 11.07 8.86 36.85
CA PRO A 24 9.70 8.79 36.33
C PRO A 24 9.69 8.93 34.80
N ALA A 25 8.86 8.13 34.14
CA ALA A 25 8.59 8.27 32.71
C ALA A 25 7.84 9.59 32.48
N GLY A 26 8.41 10.51 31.69
CA GLY A 26 7.73 11.76 31.38
C GLY A 26 8.51 12.73 30.47
N ASP A 27 7.79 13.25 29.48
CA ASP A 27 7.99 14.52 28.76
C ASP A 27 8.94 14.65 27.57
N ARG A 28 9.59 13.58 27.09
CA ARG A 28 10.36 13.67 25.82
C ARG A 28 9.56 13.14 24.63
N PRO A 29 9.45 13.88 23.51
CA PRO A 29 9.07 13.32 22.22
C PRO A 29 9.95 12.10 21.93
N ARG A 30 9.35 10.97 21.49
CA ARG A 30 10.14 9.79 21.10
C ARG A 30 10.99 10.16 19.87
N ASP A 31 12.26 9.75 19.88
CA ASP A 31 13.20 9.98 18.79
C ASP A 31 12.69 9.26 17.54
N SER A 32 12.26 10.01 16.52
CA SER A 32 11.52 9.51 15.36
C SER A 32 12.34 8.62 14.41
N ALA A 33 13.62 8.39 14.71
CA ALA A 33 14.55 7.68 13.85
C ALA A 33 14.58 6.16 14.05
N LYS A 34 13.98 5.59 15.12
CA LYS A 34 13.98 4.15 15.38
C LYS A 34 12.59 3.61 15.72
N PRO A 35 12.16 2.49 15.10
CA PRO A 35 10.86 1.90 15.38
C PRO A 35 10.77 1.40 16.83
N VAL A 36 9.61 1.60 17.45
CA VAL A 36 9.32 1.03 18.79
C VAL A 36 9.05 -0.47 18.65
N SER A 37 9.77 -1.31 19.40
CA SER A 37 9.54 -2.75 19.39
C SER A 37 8.37 -3.09 20.31
N ILE A 38 7.28 -3.63 19.75
CA ILE A 38 6.00 -3.80 20.44
C ILE A 38 5.62 -5.28 20.53
N ILE A 39 5.17 -5.71 21.71
CA ILE A 39 4.31 -6.88 21.86
C ILE A 39 2.90 -6.37 22.17
N PHE A 40 1.92 -6.75 21.34
CA PHE A 40 0.52 -6.35 21.49
C PHE A 40 -0.26 -7.48 22.15
N ASP A 41 -0.82 -7.24 23.34
CA ASP A 41 -1.62 -8.19 24.12
C ASP A 41 -3.05 -7.67 24.22
N THR A 42 -4.00 -8.46 23.76
CA THR A 42 -5.35 -8.01 23.43
C THR A 42 -6.38 -9.04 23.84
N ASP A 43 -7.53 -8.57 24.32
CA ASP A 43 -8.69 -9.40 24.59
C ASP A 43 -9.72 -9.31 23.46
N ILE A 44 -9.28 -9.23 22.19
CA ILE A 44 -10.06 -9.09 20.93
C ILE A 44 -11.38 -9.89 20.83
N GLY A 45 -11.58 -10.92 21.66
CA GLY A 45 -12.88 -11.56 21.86
C GLY A 45 -13.96 -10.67 22.49
N THR A 46 -13.60 -9.60 23.19
CA THR A 46 -14.50 -8.80 24.03
C THR A 46 -15.13 -7.64 23.26
N ASP A 47 -14.31 -6.73 22.73
CA ASP A 47 -14.73 -5.51 22.02
C ASP A 47 -14.07 -5.42 20.65
N VAL A 48 -14.61 -4.54 19.80
CA VAL A 48 -14.11 -4.39 18.42
C VAL A 48 -12.99 -3.37 18.31
N ASP A 49 -12.81 -2.50 19.31
CA ASP A 49 -11.72 -1.53 19.27
C ASP A 49 -10.33 -2.16 19.37
N ASP A 50 -10.19 -3.38 19.90
CA ASP A 50 -8.99 -4.21 19.78
C ASP A 50 -8.57 -4.42 18.31
N ALA A 51 -9.53 -4.74 17.43
CA ALA A 51 -9.28 -4.93 16.00
C ALA A 51 -8.86 -3.60 15.34
N GLY A 52 -9.44 -2.49 15.79
CA GLY A 52 -9.03 -1.14 15.38
C GLY A 52 -7.62 -0.78 15.86
N ALA A 53 -7.28 -1.16 17.10
CA ALA A 53 -5.97 -0.94 17.70
C ALA A 53 -4.87 -1.71 16.95
N LEU A 54 -5.12 -2.99 16.62
CA LEU A 54 -4.22 -3.78 15.80
C LEU A 54 -4.08 -3.21 14.38
N ALA A 55 -5.17 -2.74 13.76
CA ALA A 55 -5.12 -2.08 12.45
C ALA A 55 -4.22 -0.84 12.45
N ILE A 56 -4.39 0.09 13.39
CA ILE A 56 -3.55 1.30 13.44
C ILE A 56 -2.09 0.96 13.81
N LEU A 57 -1.86 -0.11 14.59
CA LEU A 57 -0.52 -0.60 14.87
C LEU A 57 0.17 -1.08 13.59
N HIS A 58 -0.53 -1.85 12.75
CA HIS A 58 -0.02 -2.27 11.44
C HIS A 58 0.27 -1.08 10.52
N VAL A 59 -0.63 -0.09 10.46
CA VAL A 59 -0.42 1.13 9.66
C VAL A 59 0.83 1.88 10.12
N MET A 60 1.04 2.02 11.43
CA MET A 60 2.24 2.66 11.96
C MET A 60 3.50 1.80 11.75
N ALA A 61 3.37 0.47 11.73
CA ALA A 61 4.47 -0.42 11.37
C ALA A 61 4.82 -0.33 9.87
N ASP A 62 3.84 -0.18 8.98
CA ASP A 62 4.06 0.06 7.54
C ASP A 62 4.82 1.38 7.31
N ARG A 63 4.61 2.38 8.18
CA ARG A 63 5.33 3.66 8.18
C ARG A 63 6.72 3.60 8.83
N GLY A 64 7.14 2.44 9.35
CA GLY A 64 8.41 2.26 10.05
C GLY A 64 8.46 2.90 11.46
N GLU A 65 7.30 3.28 12.02
CA GLU A 65 7.21 3.85 13.37
C GLU A 65 7.23 2.75 14.46
N ALA A 66 6.81 1.53 14.11
CA ALA A 66 6.73 0.38 15.03
C ALA A 66 7.27 -0.91 14.39
N GLY A 67 7.86 -1.78 15.22
CA GLY A 67 8.18 -3.16 14.90
C GLY A 67 7.35 -4.09 15.77
N ILE A 68 6.36 -4.77 15.18
CA ILE A 68 5.49 -5.71 15.91
C ILE A 68 6.23 -7.04 16.06
N LEU A 69 6.54 -7.42 17.30
CA LEU A 69 7.27 -8.64 17.62
C LEU A 69 6.35 -9.86 17.74
N ALA A 70 5.15 -9.65 18.27
CA ALA A 70 4.10 -10.67 18.41
C ALA A 70 2.75 -10.01 18.71
N THR A 71 1.67 -10.71 18.35
CA THR A 71 0.30 -10.41 18.81
C THR A 71 -0.17 -11.54 19.71
N ILE A 72 -0.68 -11.22 20.90
CA ILE A 72 -1.00 -12.20 21.93
C ILE A 72 -2.46 -12.00 22.34
N SER A 73 -3.22 -13.08 22.38
CA SER A 73 -4.57 -13.06 22.92
C SER A 73 -4.56 -13.32 24.42
N ALA A 74 -5.18 -12.42 25.17
CA ALA A 74 -5.54 -12.61 26.58
C ALA A 74 -6.74 -13.55 26.76
N ASN A 75 -7.51 -13.81 25.70
CA ASN A 75 -8.62 -14.76 25.75
C ASN A 75 -8.12 -16.20 25.57
N ARG A 76 -8.81 -17.16 26.20
CA ARG A 76 -8.70 -18.58 25.83
C ARG A 76 -9.65 -18.98 24.70
N ASN A 77 -10.48 -18.04 24.24
CA ASN A 77 -11.47 -18.26 23.19
C ASN A 77 -10.80 -18.75 21.90
N ARG A 78 -11.40 -19.75 21.26
CA ARG A 78 -10.83 -20.42 20.08
C ARG A 78 -10.71 -19.54 18.83
N TRP A 79 -11.47 -18.45 18.76
CA TRP A 79 -11.53 -17.56 17.58
C TRP A 79 -10.59 -16.37 17.66
N CYS A 80 -10.04 -16.04 18.83
CA CYS A 80 -9.17 -14.87 18.98
C CYS A 80 -7.85 -15.02 18.21
N GLY A 81 -7.17 -16.17 18.30
CA GLY A 81 -5.97 -16.45 17.49
C GLY A 81 -6.24 -16.29 15.99
N PRO A 82 -7.24 -16.99 15.43
CA PRO A 82 -7.65 -16.82 14.03
C PRO A 82 -8.02 -15.39 13.62
N ALA A 83 -8.64 -14.60 14.51
CA ALA A 83 -8.96 -13.20 14.21
C ALA A 83 -7.72 -12.30 14.17
N LEU A 84 -6.77 -12.51 15.09
CA LEU A 84 -5.45 -11.86 15.03
C LEU A 84 -4.75 -12.22 13.72
N ASP A 85 -4.73 -13.50 13.35
CA ASP A 85 -4.12 -13.96 12.10
C ASP A 85 -4.78 -13.33 10.86
N ALA A 86 -6.11 -13.30 10.79
CA ALA A 86 -6.81 -12.66 9.67
C ALA A 86 -6.43 -11.19 9.48
N ILE A 87 -6.32 -10.43 10.59
CA ILE A 87 -5.87 -9.03 10.55
C ILE A 87 -4.40 -8.97 10.14
N ASN A 88 -3.53 -9.74 10.78
CA ASN A 88 -2.10 -9.80 10.50
C ASN A 88 -1.83 -10.12 9.02
N THR A 89 -2.51 -11.14 8.49
CA THR A 89 -2.46 -11.59 7.10
C THR A 89 -2.93 -10.51 6.14
N TYR A 90 -4.04 -9.81 6.45
CA TYR A 90 -4.50 -8.68 5.63
C TYR A 90 -3.45 -7.58 5.51
N TYR A 91 -2.75 -7.26 6.62
CA TYR A 91 -1.67 -6.27 6.66
C TYR A 91 -0.29 -6.84 6.25
N GLY A 92 -0.26 -7.98 5.52
CA GLY A 92 0.95 -8.55 4.94
C GLY A 92 1.92 -9.21 5.93
N ARG A 93 1.44 -9.58 7.13
CA ARG A 93 2.23 -10.15 8.23
C ARG A 93 1.64 -11.47 8.75
N GLY A 94 1.13 -12.34 7.87
CA GLY A 94 0.52 -13.62 8.25
C GLY A 94 1.46 -14.55 9.03
N ASP A 95 2.76 -14.53 8.74
CA ASP A 95 3.77 -15.34 9.47
C ASP A 95 4.15 -14.77 10.86
N MET A 96 3.49 -13.70 11.30
CA MET A 96 3.82 -13.05 12.58
C MET A 96 3.48 -13.99 13.76
N PRO A 97 4.35 -14.07 14.80
CA PRO A 97 4.07 -14.94 15.93
C PRO A 97 2.78 -14.54 16.67
N ILE A 98 1.89 -15.51 16.83
CA ILE A 98 0.65 -15.41 17.62
C ILE A 98 0.76 -16.31 18.84
N GLY A 99 0.40 -15.80 20.02
CA GLY A 99 0.31 -16.58 21.25
C GLY A 99 -1.10 -16.46 21.84
N CYS A 100 -1.62 -17.53 22.43
CA CYS A 100 -2.96 -17.51 23.02
C CYS A 100 -2.94 -17.95 24.47
N SER A 101 -3.68 -17.22 25.31
CA SER A 101 -3.87 -17.58 26.71
C SER A 101 -4.57 -18.93 26.84
N ARG A 102 -4.24 -19.68 27.89
CA ARG A 102 -4.90 -20.96 28.22
C ARG A 102 -5.84 -20.85 29.43
N THR A 103 -5.78 -19.73 30.13
CA THR A 103 -6.38 -19.51 31.45
C THR A 103 -7.21 -18.23 31.50
N GLY A 104 -6.99 -17.30 30.55
CA GLY A 104 -7.76 -16.07 30.47
C GLY A 104 -9.25 -16.30 30.23
N PRO A 105 -10.10 -15.32 30.57
CA PRO A 105 -11.53 -15.40 30.32
C PRO A 105 -11.95 -15.69 28.86
N ASP A 106 -13.22 -16.06 28.69
CA ASP A 106 -13.78 -16.62 27.45
C ASP A 106 -15.17 -16.01 27.15
N PRO A 107 -15.24 -14.72 26.77
CA PRO A 107 -16.49 -14.00 26.51
C PRO A 107 -17.14 -14.40 25.17
N GLU A 108 -18.36 -13.89 24.93
CA GLU A 108 -19.24 -14.23 23.80
C GLU A 108 -18.67 -13.93 22.39
N GLU A 109 -19.14 -14.70 21.40
CA GLU A 109 -18.58 -14.75 20.06
C GLU A 109 -19.33 -13.83 19.05
N TRP A 110 -19.06 -12.52 19.00
CA TRP A 110 -19.80 -11.62 18.08
C TRP A 110 -19.28 -11.58 16.63
N TYR A 111 -18.03 -11.99 16.36
CA TYR A 111 -17.40 -11.94 15.02
C TYR A 111 -17.00 -13.28 14.41
N HIS A 112 -17.15 -14.41 15.11
CA HIS A 112 -16.63 -15.71 14.67
C HIS A 112 -17.03 -16.08 13.23
N HIS A 113 -18.27 -15.77 12.83
CA HIS A 113 -18.79 -16.04 11.49
C HIS A 113 -18.09 -15.25 10.38
N ARG A 114 -17.43 -14.12 10.71
CA ARG A 114 -16.68 -13.30 9.76
C ARG A 114 -15.24 -13.75 9.57
N VAL A 115 -14.60 -14.37 10.57
CA VAL A 115 -13.18 -14.74 10.49
C VAL A 115 -12.91 -15.63 9.26
N GLY A 116 -13.81 -16.58 9.00
CA GLY A 116 -13.77 -17.46 7.83
C GLY A 116 -13.84 -16.77 6.45
N GLU A 117 -14.26 -15.50 6.39
CA GLU A 117 -14.37 -14.73 5.14
C GLU A 117 -13.01 -14.20 4.65
N PHE A 118 -11.99 -14.19 5.51
CA PHE A 118 -10.69 -13.56 5.23
C PHE A 118 -9.56 -14.61 5.20
N PRO A 119 -8.49 -14.39 4.40
CA PRO A 119 -7.32 -15.28 4.41
C PRO A 119 -6.64 -15.30 5.79
N HIS A 120 -6.38 -16.50 6.29
CA HIS A 120 -5.65 -16.83 7.51
C HIS A 120 -5.34 -18.33 7.50
N ASP A 121 -4.30 -18.77 8.21
CA ASP A 121 -3.88 -20.16 8.30
C ASP A 121 -4.06 -20.77 9.71
N LEU A 122 -4.11 -19.95 10.76
CA LEU A 122 -4.43 -20.36 12.12
C LEU A 122 -5.94 -20.58 12.28
N ARG A 123 -6.37 -21.82 12.54
CA ARG A 123 -7.81 -22.17 12.57
C ARG A 123 -8.40 -22.23 13.96
N ASP A 124 -7.56 -22.36 14.97
CA ASP A 124 -7.98 -22.42 16.37
C ASP A 124 -6.89 -21.83 17.27
N SER A 125 -7.26 -21.03 18.27
CA SER A 125 -6.31 -20.48 19.26
C SER A 125 -5.47 -21.58 19.94
N ASN A 126 -5.95 -22.82 20.00
CA ASN A 126 -5.18 -23.93 20.56
C ASN A 126 -4.00 -24.39 19.70
N GLU A 127 -3.98 -24.08 18.40
CA GLU A 127 -2.88 -24.36 17.48
C GLU A 127 -1.70 -23.40 17.68
N ALA A 128 -1.96 -22.21 18.22
CA ALA A 128 -0.92 -21.25 18.60
C ALA A 128 -0.19 -21.68 19.90
N PRO A 129 1.10 -21.33 20.06
CA PRO A 129 1.81 -21.57 21.31
C PRO A 129 1.10 -20.86 22.50
N PRO A 130 1.22 -21.40 23.73
CA PRO A 130 0.75 -20.71 24.92
C PRO A 130 1.36 -19.29 25.02
N ALA A 131 0.55 -18.31 25.41
CA ALA A 131 0.95 -16.91 25.50
C ALA A 131 2.27 -16.70 26.26
N ILE A 132 2.42 -17.34 27.42
CA ILE A 132 3.61 -17.18 28.28
C ILE A 132 4.87 -17.78 27.63
N ASP A 133 4.75 -18.92 26.95
CA ASP A 133 5.87 -19.52 26.22
C ASP A 133 6.36 -18.60 25.10
N LEU A 134 5.43 -17.95 24.38
CA LEU A 134 5.77 -16.99 23.34
C LEU A 134 6.37 -15.71 23.93
N TYR A 135 5.79 -15.15 25.00
CA TYR A 135 6.35 -14.00 25.70
C TYR A 135 7.80 -14.22 26.11
N ARG A 136 8.07 -15.35 26.78
CA ARG A 136 9.42 -15.68 27.25
C ARG A 136 10.40 -15.85 26.09
N LYS A 137 9.97 -16.52 25.01
CA LYS A 137 10.76 -16.67 23.77
C LYS A 137 11.13 -15.32 23.16
N ILE A 138 10.14 -14.44 22.97
CA ILE A 138 10.34 -13.14 22.32
C ILE A 138 11.21 -12.26 23.20
N LEU A 139 10.85 -12.06 24.48
CA LEU A 139 11.59 -11.19 25.40
C LEU A 139 13.05 -11.64 25.57
N ALA A 140 13.31 -12.95 25.71
CA ALA A 140 14.67 -13.47 25.85
C ALA A 140 15.58 -13.12 24.66
N ALA A 141 15.01 -12.99 23.45
CA ALA A 141 15.74 -12.65 22.24
C ALA A 141 15.97 -11.15 22.02
N GLN A 142 15.28 -10.28 22.78
CA GLN A 142 15.39 -8.83 22.61
C GLN A 142 16.55 -8.24 23.43
N PRO A 143 17.10 -7.09 23.02
CA PRO A 143 17.98 -6.30 23.87
C PRO A 143 17.30 -5.90 25.19
N ASP A 144 18.09 -5.62 26.21
CA ASP A 144 17.58 -5.07 27.46
C ASP A 144 16.97 -3.67 27.21
N ASP A 145 15.94 -3.31 28.00
CA ASP A 145 15.26 -2.00 27.94
C ASP A 145 14.77 -1.60 26.52
N SER A 146 14.27 -2.57 25.74
CA SER A 146 13.94 -2.34 24.33
C SER A 146 12.49 -2.59 23.95
N VAL A 147 11.76 -3.39 24.72
CA VAL A 147 10.40 -3.82 24.37
C VAL A 147 9.36 -2.98 25.09
N THR A 148 8.39 -2.43 24.35
CA THR A 148 7.15 -1.89 24.91
C THR A 148 6.08 -2.98 24.83
N ILE A 149 5.45 -3.32 25.95
CA ILE A 149 4.27 -4.18 25.96
C ILE A 149 3.04 -3.29 25.98
N VAL A 150 2.11 -3.51 25.06
CA VAL A 150 0.81 -2.83 25.01
C VAL A 150 -0.25 -3.85 25.36
N ALA A 151 -0.71 -3.83 26.61
CA ALA A 151 -1.78 -4.69 27.10
C ALA A 151 -3.09 -3.91 27.05
N VAL A 152 -3.90 -4.18 26.03
CA VAL A 152 -5.21 -3.57 25.84
C VAL A 152 -6.36 -4.39 26.40
N GLY A 153 -6.09 -5.64 26.78
CA GLY A 153 -7.03 -6.50 27.49
C GLY A 153 -6.66 -6.79 28.93
N TRP A 154 -7.09 -7.95 29.42
CA TRP A 154 -6.89 -8.33 30.82
C TRP A 154 -5.44 -8.62 31.15
N LEU A 155 -5.06 -8.33 32.39
CA LEU A 155 -3.68 -8.49 32.85
C LEU A 155 -3.31 -9.92 33.26
N THR A 156 -4.12 -10.92 32.90
CA THR A 156 -3.88 -12.35 33.21
C THR A 156 -2.54 -12.82 32.66
N ASN A 157 -2.26 -12.58 31.37
CA ASN A 157 -0.98 -12.94 30.76
C ASN A 157 0.20 -12.24 31.44
N MET A 158 0.01 -10.99 31.87
CA MET A 158 1.05 -10.22 32.58
C MET A 158 1.34 -10.80 33.97
N ALA A 159 0.29 -11.18 34.72
CA ALA A 159 0.42 -11.81 36.03
C ALA A 159 1.16 -13.16 35.93
N GLU A 160 0.75 -14.01 34.97
CA GLU A 160 1.39 -15.30 34.72
C GLU A 160 2.82 -15.15 34.21
N LEU A 161 3.09 -14.15 33.36
CA LEU A 161 4.43 -13.83 32.90
C LEU A 161 5.33 -13.50 34.09
N LEU A 162 4.89 -12.67 35.04
CA LEU A 162 5.66 -12.35 36.25
C LEU A 162 5.95 -13.59 37.12
N GLU A 163 5.03 -14.56 37.15
CA GLU A 163 5.16 -15.79 37.96
C GLU A 163 5.98 -16.89 37.30
N SER A 164 6.14 -16.80 35.97
CA SER A 164 6.83 -17.81 35.17
C SER A 164 8.25 -18.10 35.67
N LYS A 165 8.65 -19.36 35.58
CA LYS A 165 9.97 -19.83 36.02
C LYS A 165 10.97 -19.78 34.86
N PRO A 166 12.29 -19.84 35.15
CA PRO A 166 13.29 -20.06 34.12
C PRO A 166 12.93 -21.22 33.21
N ASP A 167 13.27 -21.11 31.93
CA ASP A 167 12.93 -22.08 30.90
C ASP A 167 14.06 -22.22 29.87
N ARG A 168 13.77 -22.89 28.75
CA ARG A 168 14.72 -23.11 27.66
C ARG A 168 15.15 -21.83 26.93
N TYR A 169 14.41 -20.72 27.08
CA TYR A 169 14.72 -19.47 26.39
C TYR A 169 15.54 -18.53 27.27
N SER A 170 15.30 -18.54 28.59
CA SER A 170 16.05 -17.70 29.53
C SER A 170 16.20 -18.36 30.90
N ALA A 171 17.41 -18.20 31.46
CA ALA A 171 17.70 -18.56 32.84
C ALA A 171 17.03 -17.62 33.87
N LEU A 172 16.46 -16.50 33.43
CA LEU A 172 15.72 -15.57 34.28
C LEU A 172 14.29 -16.06 34.52
N GLY A 173 13.81 -15.86 35.75
CA GLY A 173 12.39 -15.92 36.05
C GLY A 173 11.65 -14.80 35.32
N GLY A 174 10.33 -14.91 35.26
CA GLY A 174 9.47 -13.98 34.55
C GLY A 174 9.62 -12.54 34.96
N ARG A 175 9.58 -12.28 36.28
CA ARG A 175 9.81 -10.96 36.86
C ARG A 175 11.17 -10.38 36.45
N GLU A 176 12.25 -11.15 36.57
CA GLU A 176 13.60 -10.68 36.23
C GLU A 176 13.74 -10.45 34.71
N LEU A 177 13.11 -11.29 33.89
CA LEU A 177 13.09 -11.13 32.44
C LEU A 177 12.35 -9.85 32.03
N VAL A 178 11.19 -9.59 32.62
CA VAL A 178 10.44 -8.33 32.39
C VAL A 178 11.30 -7.13 32.80
N GLN A 179 11.90 -7.16 34.01
CA GLN A 179 12.76 -6.09 34.49
C GLN A 179 13.95 -5.80 33.56
N ALA A 180 14.51 -6.83 32.94
CA ALA A 180 15.63 -6.68 32.02
C ALA A 180 15.21 -6.16 30.64
N LYS A 181 14.10 -6.69 30.08
CA LYS A 181 13.78 -6.55 28.65
C LYS A 181 12.75 -5.48 28.34
N VAL A 182 11.81 -5.25 29.26
CA VAL A 182 10.65 -4.40 29.02
C VAL A 182 10.96 -2.98 29.45
N LYS A 183 10.91 -2.08 28.48
CA LYS A 183 11.09 -0.64 28.65
C LYS A 183 9.91 -0.01 29.37
N GLU A 184 8.70 -0.39 28.99
CA GLU A 184 7.46 0.09 29.61
C GLU A 184 6.30 -0.90 29.32
N LEU A 185 5.34 -0.92 30.23
CA LEU A 185 4.01 -1.48 30.01
C LEU A 185 3.02 -0.35 29.79
N VAL A 186 2.34 -0.34 28.65
CA VAL A 186 1.17 0.49 28.40
C VAL A 186 -0.06 -0.37 28.64
N SER A 187 -0.86 -0.02 29.65
CA SER A 187 -2.03 -0.80 30.06
C SER A 187 -3.31 0.01 29.82
N MET A 188 -4.18 -0.49 28.94
CA MET A 188 -5.55 0.01 28.82
C MET A 188 -6.33 -0.53 30.03
N GLY A 189 -6.65 0.38 30.94
CA GLY A 189 -7.44 0.04 32.11
C GLY A 189 -7.47 1.10 33.19
N GLY A 190 -8.41 0.91 34.11
CA GLY A 190 -8.74 1.86 35.16
C GLY A 190 -9.49 3.10 34.66
N ARG A 191 -10.02 3.88 35.59
CA ARG A 191 -10.58 5.22 35.33
C ARG A 191 -9.81 6.24 36.17
N TRP A 192 -9.33 7.28 35.52
CA TRP A 192 -8.36 8.19 36.13
C TRP A 192 -9.01 9.51 36.54
N PRO A 193 -8.64 10.08 37.71
CA PRO A 193 -7.65 9.56 38.66
C PRO A 193 -8.17 8.41 39.56
N ASN A 194 -9.48 8.21 39.70
CA ASN A 194 -10.04 7.19 40.58
C ASN A 194 -11.31 6.54 40.00
N SER A 195 -11.52 5.26 40.32
CA SER A 195 -12.76 4.53 40.07
C SER A 195 -13.22 3.75 41.30
N PRO A 196 -14.47 3.95 41.79
CA PRO A 196 -15.05 3.11 42.82
C PRO A 196 -15.39 1.71 42.27
N LYS A 197 -15.55 0.72 43.16
CA LYS A 197 -15.84 -0.69 42.83
C LYS A 197 -16.94 -0.88 41.77
N ASP A 198 -18.07 -0.20 41.93
CA ASP A 198 -19.24 -0.36 41.06
C ASP A 198 -19.05 0.30 39.68
N GLU A 199 -18.05 1.16 39.53
CA GLU A 199 -17.68 1.85 38.28
C GLU A 199 -16.29 1.40 37.76
N GLY A 200 -15.71 0.36 38.38
CA GLY A 200 -14.46 -0.27 37.95
C GLY A 200 -14.42 -0.50 36.45
N GLU A 201 -13.27 -0.19 35.87
CA GLU A 201 -13.02 -0.35 34.44
C GLU A 201 -13.04 -1.85 34.08
N TYR A 202 -13.51 -2.17 32.88
CA TYR A 202 -13.85 -3.52 32.48
C TYR A 202 -12.64 -4.48 32.58
N ASN A 203 -11.48 -4.09 32.05
CA ASN A 203 -10.28 -4.94 32.05
C ASN A 203 -9.77 -5.22 33.45
N PHE A 204 -9.80 -4.24 34.34
CA PHE A 204 -9.40 -4.42 35.74
C PHE A 204 -10.39 -5.29 36.52
N ARG A 205 -11.68 -5.29 36.15
CA ARG A 205 -12.71 -6.07 36.84
C ARG A 205 -12.72 -7.54 36.41
N MET A 206 -12.48 -7.82 35.13
CA MET A 206 -12.61 -9.18 34.59
C MET A 206 -11.61 -10.17 35.20
N ASP A 207 -10.39 -9.74 35.48
CA ASP A 207 -9.41 -10.48 36.27
C ASP A 207 -8.76 -9.56 37.32
N GLY A 208 -9.56 -9.20 38.33
CA GLY A 208 -9.12 -8.29 39.39
C GLY A 208 -7.92 -8.78 40.19
N ALA A 209 -7.76 -10.10 40.34
CA ALA A 209 -6.60 -10.68 41.00
C ALA A 209 -5.32 -10.43 40.18
N ALA A 210 -5.35 -10.70 38.87
CA ALA A 210 -4.23 -10.41 37.98
C ALA A 210 -3.94 -8.91 37.89
N ALA A 211 -4.97 -8.07 37.74
CA ALA A 211 -4.81 -6.62 37.67
C ALA A 211 -4.17 -6.05 38.95
N SER A 212 -4.71 -6.41 40.13
CA SER A 212 -4.16 -5.99 41.42
C SER A 212 -2.70 -6.43 41.58
N LYS A 213 -2.38 -7.66 41.17
CA LYS A 213 -1.02 -8.19 41.21
C LYS A 213 -0.08 -7.42 40.29
N VAL A 214 -0.43 -7.25 39.02
CA VAL A 214 0.44 -6.58 38.04
C VAL A 214 0.66 -5.12 38.44
N ILE A 215 -0.38 -4.39 38.80
CA ILE A 215 -0.27 -3.00 39.26
C ILE A 215 0.64 -2.90 40.49
N ARG A 216 0.55 -3.83 41.43
CA ARG A 216 1.38 -3.79 42.64
C ARG A 216 2.82 -4.21 42.38
N ASP A 217 3.01 -5.24 41.56
CA ASP A 217 4.25 -6.00 41.50
C ASP A 217 5.07 -5.70 40.23
N TRP A 218 4.55 -5.08 39.18
CA TRP A 218 5.30 -4.88 37.93
C TRP A 218 6.64 -4.14 38.16
N PRO A 219 7.75 -4.67 37.64
CA PRO A 219 9.08 -4.18 38.03
C PRO A 219 9.56 -2.93 37.26
N GLY A 220 9.02 -2.67 36.06
CA GLY A 220 9.41 -1.54 35.20
C GLY A 220 8.35 -0.42 35.14
N PRO A 221 8.51 0.62 34.30
CA PRO A 221 7.48 1.64 34.11
C PRO A 221 6.12 1.07 33.67
N ILE A 222 5.02 1.61 34.22
CA ILE A 222 3.65 1.37 33.75
C ILE A 222 2.98 2.70 33.42
N VAL A 223 2.39 2.79 32.24
CA VAL A 223 1.53 3.90 31.84
C VAL A 223 0.12 3.38 31.60
N PHE A 224 -0.82 3.89 32.38
CA PHE A 224 -2.21 3.52 32.28
C PHE A 224 -3.00 4.46 31.37
N THR A 225 -4.01 3.94 30.69
CA THR A 225 -5.01 4.75 30.00
C THR A 225 -6.41 4.22 30.24
N GLY A 226 -7.28 5.10 30.72
CA GLY A 226 -8.73 4.91 30.78
C GLY A 226 -9.48 5.87 29.85
N LEU A 227 -8.74 6.52 28.95
CA LEU A 227 -9.27 7.44 27.94
C LEU A 227 -9.91 6.64 26.79
N GLY A 228 -10.72 7.30 25.97
CA GLY A 228 -11.26 6.73 24.73
C GLY A 228 -12.79 6.60 24.68
N ARG A 229 -13.46 6.67 25.84
CA ARG A 229 -14.93 6.58 25.93
C ARG A 229 -15.64 7.60 25.03
N ASP A 230 -15.10 8.80 24.95
CA ASP A 230 -15.59 9.97 24.20
C ASP A 230 -14.91 10.16 22.84
N VAL A 231 -14.03 9.24 22.45
CA VAL A 231 -13.36 9.22 21.14
C VAL A 231 -14.07 8.19 20.27
N MET A 232 -15.15 8.62 19.62
CA MET A 232 -16.02 7.72 18.83
C MET A 232 -15.49 7.54 17.41
N THR A 233 -15.21 6.29 17.01
CA THR A 233 -14.71 5.91 15.70
C THR A 233 -15.50 4.73 15.12
N GLY A 234 -15.16 4.32 13.90
CA GLY A 234 -15.68 3.11 13.27
C GLY A 234 -16.86 3.36 12.33
N ARG A 235 -17.62 4.46 12.51
CA ARG A 235 -18.72 4.81 11.58
C ARG A 235 -18.20 5.03 10.17
N ARG A 236 -17.14 5.84 10.03
CA ARG A 236 -16.59 6.18 8.72
C ARG A 236 -15.76 5.01 8.20
N LEU A 237 -15.02 4.30 9.05
CA LEU A 237 -14.42 2.99 8.72
C LEU A 237 -15.40 1.99 8.09
N VAL A 238 -16.58 1.76 8.68
CA VAL A 238 -17.57 0.81 8.15
C VAL A 238 -18.12 1.25 6.79
N ARG A 239 -18.22 2.56 6.56
CA ARG A 239 -18.73 3.15 5.31
C ARG A 239 -17.70 3.13 4.18
N GLU A 240 -16.45 3.44 4.49
CA GLU A 240 -15.40 3.75 3.51
C GLU A 240 -14.31 2.66 3.43
N GLY A 241 -14.21 1.80 4.44
CA GLY A 241 -13.19 0.75 4.53
C GLY A 241 -13.30 -0.29 3.42
N ALA A 242 -12.14 -0.78 2.96
CA ALA A 242 -12.07 -1.81 1.94
C ALA A 242 -12.81 -3.09 2.38
N ARG A 243 -13.61 -3.68 1.48
CA ARG A 243 -14.35 -4.92 1.76
C ARG A 243 -13.46 -6.14 2.01
N SER A 244 -12.23 -6.11 1.51
CA SER A 244 -11.21 -7.14 1.75
C SER A 244 -10.55 -7.03 3.13
N ASN A 245 -10.73 -5.90 3.83
CA ASN A 245 -10.19 -5.71 5.18
C ASN A 245 -11.11 -6.39 6.22
N PRO A 246 -10.59 -7.29 7.07
CA PRO A 246 -11.36 -7.89 8.15
C PRO A 246 -11.88 -6.88 9.17
N VAL A 247 -11.16 -5.78 9.42
CA VAL A 247 -11.49 -4.86 10.51
C VAL A 247 -12.84 -4.14 10.29
N PRO A 248 -13.14 -3.49 9.14
CA PRO A 248 -14.48 -3.00 8.85
C PRO A 248 -15.58 -4.07 8.95
N ALA A 249 -15.28 -5.33 8.65
CA ALA A 249 -16.25 -6.42 8.78
C ALA A 249 -16.55 -6.76 10.24
N PHE A 250 -15.51 -6.77 11.08
CA PHE A 250 -15.68 -6.93 12.52
C PHE A 250 -16.47 -5.76 13.10
N TYR A 251 -16.13 -4.50 12.78
CA TYR A 251 -16.92 -3.34 13.20
C TYR A 251 -18.39 -3.43 12.78
N ARG A 252 -18.69 -3.91 11.56
CA ARG A 252 -20.08 -4.15 11.12
C ARG A 252 -20.80 -5.17 12.01
N SER A 253 -20.17 -6.32 12.28
CA SER A 253 -20.76 -7.34 13.14
C SER A 253 -20.97 -6.84 14.58
N PHE A 254 -20.01 -6.10 15.13
CA PHE A 254 -20.15 -5.49 16.46
C PHE A 254 -21.30 -4.48 16.51
N PHE A 255 -21.39 -3.59 15.52
CA PHE A 255 -22.43 -2.56 15.42
C PHE A 255 -23.82 -3.18 15.29
N GLU A 256 -23.95 -4.26 14.52
CA GLU A 256 -25.18 -5.02 14.39
C GLU A 256 -25.58 -5.70 15.71
N ALA A 257 -24.65 -6.43 16.33
CA ALA A 257 -24.90 -7.14 17.59
C ALA A 257 -25.28 -6.18 18.74
N ASN A 258 -24.60 -5.05 18.85
CA ASN A 258 -24.76 -4.09 19.94
C ASN A 258 -25.71 -2.93 19.63
N LYS A 259 -26.23 -2.83 18.40
CA LYS A 259 -27.12 -1.75 17.92
C LYS A 259 -26.53 -0.36 18.12
N VAL A 260 -25.25 -0.20 17.80
CA VAL A 260 -24.51 1.06 17.89
C VAL A 260 -23.98 1.50 16.52
N PRO A 261 -23.91 2.81 16.21
CA PRO A 261 -23.43 3.31 14.92
C PRO A 261 -21.94 3.69 14.88
N GLU A 262 -21.27 3.66 16.04
CA GLU A 262 -19.86 3.99 16.29
C GLU A 262 -19.43 3.35 17.62
N ARG A 263 -18.12 3.20 17.86
CA ARG A 263 -17.56 2.65 19.10
C ARG A 263 -16.48 3.57 19.68
N SER A 264 -16.36 3.56 20.99
CA SER A 264 -15.26 4.24 21.71
C SER A 264 -13.90 3.63 21.31
N SER A 265 -12.81 4.37 21.52
CA SER A 265 -11.48 4.00 21.02
C SER A 265 -10.48 3.87 22.15
N TRP A 266 -10.74 2.98 23.10
CA TRP A 266 -9.90 2.81 24.28
C TRP A 266 -8.54 2.22 23.91
N ASP A 267 -8.56 1.13 23.14
CA ASP A 267 -7.36 0.37 22.79
C ASP A 267 -6.49 1.10 21.78
N LEU A 268 -7.14 1.82 20.86
CA LEU A 268 -6.46 2.64 19.86
C LEU A 268 -5.62 3.74 20.53
N ILE A 269 -6.08 4.30 21.65
CA ILE A 269 -5.33 5.30 22.41
C ILE A 269 -4.07 4.69 23.04
N ALA A 270 -4.19 3.49 23.63
CA ALA A 270 -3.04 2.78 24.20
C ALA A 270 -1.96 2.53 23.12
N VAL A 271 -2.37 2.03 21.95
CA VAL A 271 -1.48 1.80 20.81
C VAL A 271 -0.87 3.10 20.29
N LEU A 272 -1.66 4.16 20.13
CA LEU A 272 -1.18 5.46 19.64
C LEU A 272 -0.10 6.03 20.58
N TYR A 273 -0.32 5.98 21.89
CA TYR A 273 0.66 6.40 22.89
C TYR A 273 1.93 5.53 22.87
N ALA A 274 1.78 4.21 22.78
CA ALA A 274 2.90 3.29 22.77
C ALA A 274 3.85 3.55 21.59
N VAL A 275 3.30 3.90 20.42
CA VAL A 275 4.11 4.18 19.22
C VAL A 275 4.62 5.62 19.22
N ARG A 276 3.76 6.62 19.43
CA ARG A 276 4.08 8.04 19.22
C ARG A 276 4.40 8.80 20.50
N GLY A 277 4.32 8.16 21.66
CA GLY A 277 4.46 8.81 22.97
C GLY A 277 3.31 9.79 23.26
N ALA A 278 3.56 10.74 24.17
CA ALA A 278 2.58 11.75 24.55
C ALA A 278 2.21 12.67 23.36
N SER A 279 3.23 13.13 22.61
CA SER A 279 3.08 14.05 21.49
C SER A 279 2.15 15.24 21.85
N ASP A 280 1.36 15.72 20.91
CA ASP A 280 0.28 16.69 21.16
C ASP A 280 -1.05 16.02 21.54
N PHE A 281 -1.07 14.68 21.65
CA PHE A 281 -2.29 13.92 21.93
C PHE A 281 -2.61 13.86 23.42
N PHE A 282 -1.58 13.63 24.25
CA PHE A 282 -1.75 13.27 25.66
C PHE A 282 -0.86 14.10 26.59
N THR A 283 -1.31 14.24 27.83
CA THR A 283 -0.50 14.64 28.97
C THR A 283 -0.21 13.40 29.81
N VAL A 284 1.05 13.18 30.20
CA VAL A 284 1.43 12.06 31.09
C VAL A 284 1.43 12.57 32.53
N VAL A 285 0.50 12.09 33.35
CA VAL A 285 0.43 12.40 34.77
C VAL A 285 1.24 11.37 35.57
N SER A 286 2.31 11.84 36.21
CA SER A 286 3.23 11.03 37.03
C SER A 286 3.33 11.55 38.46
N GLY A 287 4.24 11.01 39.28
CA GLY A 287 4.45 11.47 40.65
C GLY A 287 3.40 10.98 41.65
N GLY A 288 2.82 9.82 41.39
CA GLY A 288 1.89 9.14 42.29
C GLY A 288 1.92 7.63 42.09
N LYS A 289 1.04 6.92 42.78
CA LYS A 289 0.91 5.46 42.70
C LYS A 289 -0.54 5.05 42.53
N CYS A 290 -0.80 4.24 41.51
CA CYS A 290 -2.07 3.49 41.41
C CYS A 290 -2.14 2.38 42.47
N VAL A 291 -3.27 2.32 43.19
CA VAL A 291 -3.68 1.19 44.02
C VAL A 291 -4.98 0.63 43.44
N SER A 292 -4.98 -0.66 43.13
CA SER A 292 -6.16 -1.36 42.61
C SER A 292 -6.41 -2.61 43.46
N PRO A 293 -7.52 -2.67 44.22
CA PRO A 293 -7.95 -3.89 44.88
C PRO A 293 -8.42 -4.93 43.85
N GLU A 294 -8.62 -6.18 44.29
CA GLU A 294 -9.09 -7.27 43.42
C GLU A 294 -10.57 -7.12 42.97
N ASP A 295 -11.21 -5.99 43.31
CA ASP A 295 -12.60 -5.68 42.95
C ASP A 295 -12.73 -4.85 41.65
N GLY A 296 -11.61 -4.55 40.99
CA GLY A 296 -11.55 -3.79 39.74
C GLY A 296 -11.58 -2.27 39.90
N GLY A 297 -11.69 -1.76 41.13
CA GLY A 297 -11.52 -0.33 41.41
C GLY A 297 -10.07 0.12 41.27
N ASN A 298 -9.84 1.42 41.12
CA ASN A 298 -8.49 2.00 41.15
C ASN A 298 -8.49 3.36 41.86
N GLN A 299 -7.38 3.67 42.53
CA GLN A 299 -7.16 4.95 43.20
C GLN A 299 -5.75 5.47 42.89
N TRP A 300 -5.66 6.75 42.51
CA TRP A 300 -4.39 7.45 42.38
C TRP A 300 -3.98 8.13 43.69
N ILE A 301 -2.88 7.68 44.26
CA ILE A 301 -2.28 8.30 45.46
C ILE A 301 -1.16 9.25 45.00
N ALA A 302 -1.48 10.53 44.89
CA ALA A 302 -0.52 11.57 44.51
C ALA A 302 0.61 11.71 45.56
N GLY A 303 1.82 12.03 45.12
CA GLY A 303 2.99 12.24 45.97
C GLY A 303 3.71 10.97 46.44
N ALA A 304 3.13 9.78 46.21
CA ALA A 304 3.80 8.51 46.44
C ALA A 304 4.74 8.18 45.26
N PRO A 305 6.08 8.15 45.44
CA PRO A 305 6.98 7.79 44.36
C PRO A 305 6.71 6.37 43.87
N SER A 306 6.51 6.21 42.56
CA SER A 306 6.35 4.91 41.93
C SER A 306 6.77 4.96 40.46
N ASN A 307 6.76 3.80 39.82
CA ASN A 307 6.93 3.55 38.40
C ASN A 307 5.64 3.77 37.59
N HIS A 308 4.58 4.31 38.20
CA HIS A 308 3.27 4.47 37.55
C HIS A 308 3.09 5.87 36.97
N ALA A 309 2.37 5.93 35.86
CA ALA A 309 1.80 7.14 35.28
C ALA A 309 0.44 6.83 34.65
N TYR A 310 -0.39 7.84 34.40
CA TYR A 310 -1.60 7.68 33.60
C TYR A 310 -1.73 8.80 32.57
N LEU A 311 -2.51 8.57 31.51
CA LEU A 311 -2.75 9.54 30.46
C LEU A 311 -3.96 10.43 30.76
N ASP A 312 -3.83 11.70 30.43
CA ASP A 312 -4.92 12.66 30.31
C ASP A 312 -4.93 13.27 28.90
N TYR A 313 -6.07 13.80 28.45
CA TYR A 313 -6.16 14.42 27.13
C TYR A 313 -5.35 15.71 27.07
N ARG A 314 -4.62 15.88 25.96
CA ARG A 314 -4.11 17.18 25.53
C ARG A 314 -4.83 17.65 24.27
N MET A 315 -5.09 16.73 23.34
CA MET A 315 -5.94 16.95 22.17
C MET A 315 -7.42 16.73 22.51
N PRO A 316 -8.35 17.56 22.00
CA PRO A 316 -9.78 17.32 22.17
C PRO A 316 -10.22 15.95 21.61
N PRO A 317 -11.09 15.20 22.31
CA PRO A 317 -11.50 13.84 21.91
C PRO A 317 -12.03 13.73 20.48
N LYS A 318 -12.79 14.74 20.01
CA LYS A 318 -13.34 14.77 18.65
C LYS A 318 -12.25 14.89 17.58
N GLU A 319 -11.21 15.67 17.84
CA GLU A 319 -10.07 15.81 16.92
C GLU A 319 -9.23 14.53 16.91
N LEU A 320 -9.01 13.95 18.09
CA LEU A 320 -8.33 12.67 18.23
C LEU A 320 -9.06 11.54 17.49
N ALA A 321 -10.40 11.53 17.52
CA ALA A 321 -11.21 10.58 16.75
C ALA A 321 -10.96 10.71 15.23
N GLY A 322 -10.78 11.94 14.72
CA GLY A 322 -10.40 12.19 13.33
C GLY A 322 -9.03 11.58 12.99
N VAL A 323 -8.04 11.78 13.86
CA VAL A 323 -6.69 11.19 13.70
C VAL A 323 -6.76 9.66 13.65
N LEU A 324 -7.53 9.04 14.54
CA LEU A 324 -7.69 7.59 14.57
C LEU A 324 -8.46 7.05 13.36
N GLU A 325 -9.54 7.71 12.93
CA GLU A 325 -10.29 7.37 11.71
C GLU A 325 -9.39 7.46 10.46
N ASP A 326 -8.54 8.47 10.35
CA ASP A 326 -7.59 8.60 9.23
C ASP A 326 -6.54 7.48 9.24
N LEU A 327 -6.09 7.02 10.42
CA LEU A 327 -5.23 5.84 10.52
C LEU A 327 -5.98 4.57 10.12
N LEU A 328 -7.21 4.37 10.62
CA LEU A 328 -8.04 3.21 10.30
C LEU A 328 -8.39 3.11 8.80
N LEU A 329 -8.54 4.25 8.14
CA LEU A 329 -8.84 4.36 6.70
C LEU A 329 -7.61 4.51 5.82
N THR A 330 -6.41 4.56 6.41
CA THR A 330 -5.19 4.53 5.62
C THR A 330 -5.23 3.25 4.77
N PRO A 331 -5.26 3.37 3.42
CA PRO A 331 -5.27 2.19 2.58
C PRO A 331 -4.06 1.34 2.93
N HIS A 332 -4.29 0.09 3.33
CA HIS A 332 -3.20 -0.87 3.29
C HIS A 332 -2.86 -1.02 1.81
N VAL A 333 -1.82 -0.31 1.39
CA VAL A 333 -1.09 -0.67 0.18
C VAL A 333 -0.51 -2.01 0.54
N GLN A 334 -1.18 -3.08 0.08
CA GLN A 334 -0.69 -4.45 0.16
C GLN A 334 0.79 -4.36 -0.17
N LEU A 335 1.63 -4.49 0.87
CA LEU A 335 3.06 -4.30 0.71
C LEU A 335 3.42 -5.23 -0.41
N ALA A 336 3.83 -4.62 -1.52
CA ALA A 336 4.01 -5.24 -2.80
C ALA A 336 4.65 -6.62 -2.54
N GLY A 337 3.93 -7.71 -2.87
CA GLY A 337 4.25 -9.06 -2.40
C GLY A 337 5.74 -9.27 -2.62
N ARG A 338 6.49 -9.40 -1.51
CA ARG A 338 7.94 -9.47 -1.58
C ARG A 338 8.27 -10.66 -2.45
N ILE A 339 8.98 -10.42 -3.55
CA ILE A 339 9.42 -11.49 -4.43
C ILE A 339 10.46 -12.29 -3.65
N ASP A 340 10.29 -13.60 -3.60
CA ASP A 340 11.23 -14.48 -2.91
C ASP A 340 12.62 -14.30 -3.54
N PRO A 341 13.67 -13.96 -2.76
CA PRO A 341 15.03 -13.87 -3.26
C PRO A 341 15.53 -15.12 -3.99
N LEU A 342 14.94 -16.29 -3.75
CA LEU A 342 15.25 -17.54 -4.45
C LEU A 342 14.76 -17.56 -5.90
N GLU A 343 13.81 -16.71 -6.27
CA GLU A 343 13.37 -16.53 -7.66
C GLU A 343 14.35 -15.65 -8.47
N GLY A 344 15.32 -15.02 -7.79
CA GLY A 344 16.35 -14.19 -8.41
C GLY A 344 17.66 -14.94 -8.66
N ILE A 345 18.39 -14.52 -9.69
CA ILE A 345 19.72 -15.04 -10.04
C ILE A 345 20.78 -14.06 -9.54
N THR A 346 21.66 -14.52 -8.67
CA THR A 346 22.78 -13.69 -8.17
C THR A 346 23.87 -13.54 -9.23
N ASP A 347 24.24 -12.31 -9.56
CA ASP A 347 25.36 -11.98 -10.43
C ASP A 347 26.68 -12.24 -9.70
N PRO A 348 27.57 -13.10 -10.22
CA PRO A 348 28.82 -13.43 -9.55
C PRO A 348 29.82 -12.27 -9.51
N CYS A 349 29.65 -11.25 -10.36
CA CYS A 349 30.61 -10.15 -10.47
C CYS A 349 30.39 -9.07 -9.41
N ASP A 350 29.14 -8.70 -9.13
CA ASP A 350 28.80 -7.60 -8.21
C ASP A 350 27.83 -8.00 -7.07
N GLY A 351 27.35 -9.24 -7.08
CA GLY A 351 26.43 -9.76 -6.07
C GLY A 351 24.99 -9.24 -6.19
N SER A 352 24.65 -8.46 -7.23
CA SER A 352 23.25 -8.06 -7.47
C SER A 352 22.38 -9.28 -7.74
N VAL A 353 21.14 -9.25 -7.25
CA VAL A 353 20.14 -10.29 -7.50
C VAL A 353 19.23 -9.82 -8.63
N TRP A 354 19.18 -10.58 -9.71
CA TRP A 354 18.43 -10.28 -10.93
C TRP A 354 17.14 -11.08 -11.00
N TYR A 355 16.03 -10.38 -11.12
CA TYR A 355 14.69 -10.94 -11.22
C TYR A 355 14.15 -10.77 -12.64
N ASP A 356 13.53 -11.83 -13.19
CA ASP A 356 12.79 -11.73 -14.44
C ASP A 356 11.64 -10.71 -14.27
N GLY A 357 11.45 -9.82 -15.26
CA GLY A 357 10.37 -8.83 -15.24
C GLY A 357 8.96 -9.44 -15.20
N ARG A 358 8.81 -10.74 -15.45
CA ARG A 358 7.56 -11.50 -15.26
C ARG A 358 7.15 -11.65 -13.79
N LEU A 359 8.11 -11.49 -12.86
CA LEU A 359 7.86 -11.60 -11.41
C LEU A 359 7.22 -10.35 -10.83
N VAL A 360 7.33 -9.21 -11.52
CA VAL A 360 6.67 -7.95 -11.14
C VAL A 360 5.36 -7.75 -11.90
N LEU A 361 4.62 -6.69 -11.57
CA LEU A 361 3.32 -6.43 -12.17
C LEU A 361 3.49 -5.84 -13.58
N LEU A 362 2.91 -6.48 -14.60
CA LEU A 362 2.86 -5.96 -15.97
C LEU A 362 1.50 -5.29 -16.22
N GLU A 363 1.49 -3.97 -16.38
CA GLU A 363 0.30 -3.19 -16.72
C GLU A 363 0.24 -2.82 -18.21
N GLY A 364 -0.96 -2.45 -18.68
CA GLY A 364 -1.21 -1.98 -20.04
C GLY A 364 -1.45 -3.09 -21.07
N ARG A 365 -1.55 -4.34 -20.62
CA ARG A 365 -1.77 -5.52 -21.45
C ARG A 365 -3.26 -5.89 -21.50
N GLY A 366 -3.80 -6.12 -22.70
CA GLY A 366 -5.21 -6.47 -22.89
C GLY A 366 -5.54 -7.96 -22.70
N TRP A 367 -4.61 -8.87 -23.01
CA TRP A 367 -4.88 -10.31 -23.03
C TRP A 367 -3.76 -11.12 -22.39
N LYS A 368 -4.10 -12.21 -21.70
CA LYS A 368 -3.13 -13.14 -21.08
C LYS A 368 -2.56 -14.20 -22.03
N ASN A 369 -3.26 -14.52 -23.12
CA ASN A 369 -2.85 -15.56 -24.06
C ASN A 369 -2.24 -14.91 -25.31
N THR A 370 -0.96 -14.58 -25.24
CA THR A 370 -0.19 -13.88 -26.28
C THR A 370 0.95 -14.77 -26.80
N GLU A 371 1.44 -14.52 -28.03
CA GLU A 371 2.54 -15.34 -28.60
C GLU A 371 3.83 -15.12 -27.81
N SER A 372 4.09 -13.88 -27.42
CA SER A 372 5.11 -13.52 -26.45
C SER A 372 4.54 -12.72 -25.28
N TYR A 373 5.22 -12.77 -24.14
CA TYR A 373 4.74 -12.20 -22.88
C TYR A 373 4.50 -10.67 -22.94
N TYR A 374 5.27 -9.96 -23.78
CA TYR A 374 5.20 -8.52 -23.96
C TYR A 374 4.46 -8.09 -25.24
N ASP A 375 3.68 -8.98 -25.85
CA ASP A 375 2.87 -8.64 -27.01
C ASP A 375 1.54 -7.99 -26.61
N ARG A 376 0.98 -7.17 -27.50
CA ARG A 376 -0.22 -6.38 -27.27
C ARG A 376 -1.51 -7.04 -27.75
N LEU A 377 -1.44 -8.03 -28.63
CA LEU A 377 -2.60 -8.79 -29.13
C LEU A 377 -2.53 -10.28 -28.73
N PRO A 378 -3.69 -10.95 -28.58
CA PRO A 378 -3.70 -12.37 -28.23
C PRO A 378 -3.23 -13.22 -29.41
N SER A 379 -2.66 -14.40 -29.16
CA SER A 379 -2.09 -15.26 -30.22
C SER A 379 -3.11 -15.61 -31.31
N LYS A 380 -4.39 -15.72 -30.96
CA LYS A 380 -5.49 -15.97 -31.90
C LYS A 380 -5.72 -14.85 -32.92
N ALA A 381 -5.11 -13.69 -32.75
CA ALA A 381 -5.22 -12.57 -33.68
C ALA A 381 -4.38 -12.80 -34.95
N LYS A 382 -3.32 -13.63 -34.89
CA LYS A 382 -2.34 -13.83 -35.96
C LYS A 382 -2.94 -14.08 -37.34
N ASP A 383 -3.94 -14.96 -37.41
CA ASP A 383 -4.60 -15.35 -38.67
C ASP A 383 -5.91 -14.58 -38.92
N LYS A 384 -6.23 -13.59 -38.07
CA LYS A 384 -7.45 -12.77 -38.15
C LYS A 384 -7.16 -11.34 -38.57
N VAL A 385 -6.13 -10.73 -37.99
CA VAL A 385 -5.78 -9.35 -38.28
C VAL A 385 -4.84 -9.29 -39.47
N ARG A 386 -4.76 -8.11 -40.09
CA ARG A 386 -3.85 -7.88 -41.21
C ARG A 386 -2.39 -8.10 -40.78
N PRO A 387 -1.51 -8.65 -41.65
CA PRO A 387 -0.11 -8.91 -41.29
C PRO A 387 0.65 -7.72 -40.68
N PRO A 388 0.47 -6.46 -41.15
CA PRO A 388 1.11 -5.32 -40.51
C PRO A 388 0.60 -5.04 -39.08
N VAL A 389 -0.69 -5.26 -38.79
CA VAL A 389 -1.26 -5.13 -37.44
C VAL A 389 -0.66 -6.19 -36.53
N TRP A 390 -0.56 -7.44 -37.02
CA TRP A 390 0.07 -8.52 -36.28
C TRP A 390 1.54 -8.21 -35.98
N GLY A 391 2.32 -7.79 -36.97
CA GLY A 391 3.72 -7.41 -36.79
C GLY A 391 3.92 -6.33 -35.72
N LEU A 392 3.15 -5.24 -35.81
CA LEU A 392 3.19 -4.13 -34.84
C LEU A 392 2.69 -4.56 -33.44
N SER A 393 1.91 -5.62 -33.33
CA SER A 393 1.43 -6.11 -32.03
C SER A 393 2.54 -6.70 -31.16
N HIS A 394 3.70 -7.03 -31.75
CA HIS A 394 4.88 -7.46 -31.01
C HIS A 394 5.69 -6.29 -30.42
N ASP A 395 5.39 -5.04 -30.79
CA ASP A 395 5.95 -3.87 -30.11
C ASP A 395 5.34 -3.73 -28.71
N SER A 396 6.13 -3.28 -27.73
CA SER A 396 5.70 -3.19 -26.32
C SER A 396 5.00 -1.87 -25.95
N ALA A 397 4.46 -1.14 -26.92
CA ALA A 397 3.96 0.22 -26.72
C ALA A 397 2.88 0.30 -25.62
N GLY A 398 3.09 1.19 -24.65
CA GLY A 398 2.17 1.40 -23.54
C GLY A 398 2.21 0.31 -22.45
N LEU A 399 3.01 -0.74 -22.59
CA LEU A 399 3.26 -1.66 -21.48
C LEU A 399 4.17 -1.00 -20.44
N CYS A 400 3.96 -1.30 -19.15
CA CYS A 400 4.92 -0.94 -18.10
C CYS A 400 5.04 -2.03 -17.03
N LEU A 401 6.21 -2.10 -16.41
CA LEU A 401 6.44 -2.90 -15.22
C LEU A 401 6.29 -2.03 -13.97
N ARG A 402 5.50 -2.52 -13.01
CA ARG A 402 5.27 -1.91 -11.70
C ARG A 402 5.95 -2.73 -10.62
N PHE A 403 6.77 -2.08 -9.79
CA PHE A 403 7.51 -2.72 -8.72
C PHE A 403 7.84 -1.73 -7.60
N ALA A 404 8.19 -2.23 -6.43
CA ALA A 404 8.79 -1.45 -5.35
C ALA A 404 10.08 -2.11 -4.87
N THR A 405 10.97 -1.34 -4.25
CA THR A 405 12.25 -1.84 -3.72
C THR A 405 12.73 -0.99 -2.55
N ASP A 406 13.37 -1.60 -1.55
CA ASP A 406 14.08 -0.87 -0.48
C ASP A 406 15.54 -0.49 -0.88
N ALA A 407 15.93 -0.76 -2.12
CA ALA A 407 17.21 -0.35 -2.67
C ALA A 407 17.22 1.15 -2.99
N ALA A 408 18.39 1.78 -2.87
CA ALA A 408 18.60 3.16 -3.34
C ALA A 408 18.95 3.24 -4.83
N ALA A 409 19.18 2.09 -5.47
CA ALA A 409 19.47 1.96 -6.88
C ALA A 409 19.08 0.58 -7.39
N ILE A 410 18.67 0.53 -8.66
CA ILE A 410 18.37 -0.69 -9.40
C ILE A 410 19.15 -0.70 -10.71
N LYS A 411 19.26 -1.88 -11.30
CA LYS A 411 19.68 -2.07 -12.68
C LYS A 411 18.54 -2.67 -13.49
N VAL A 412 18.47 -2.34 -14.77
CA VAL A 412 17.54 -2.96 -15.71
C VAL A 412 18.33 -3.48 -16.89
N ARG A 413 18.15 -4.76 -17.22
CA ARG A 413 18.62 -5.37 -18.47
C ARG A 413 17.42 -5.62 -19.36
N TRP A 414 17.48 -5.24 -20.62
CA TRP A 414 16.41 -5.56 -21.58
C TRP A 414 16.98 -5.94 -22.94
N THR A 415 16.34 -6.91 -23.58
CA THR A 415 16.66 -7.41 -24.92
C THR A 415 15.49 -7.10 -25.85
N LEU A 416 15.81 -6.52 -27.00
CA LEU A 416 14.86 -6.07 -28.02
C LEU A 416 14.69 -7.13 -29.11
N ARG A 417 13.57 -7.08 -29.82
CA ARG A 417 13.31 -7.97 -30.97
C ARG A 417 14.04 -7.52 -32.23
N ASP A 418 14.20 -6.21 -32.42
CA ASP A 418 14.77 -5.61 -33.62
C ASP A 418 16.02 -4.78 -33.30
N GLY A 419 17.05 -4.89 -34.14
CA GLY A 419 18.28 -4.08 -34.06
C GLY A 419 18.13 -2.65 -34.60
N SER A 420 16.98 -2.32 -35.20
CA SER A 420 16.63 -1.00 -35.72
C SER A 420 16.20 -0.08 -34.56
N LEU A 421 17.19 0.47 -33.86
CA LEU A 421 16.93 1.12 -32.56
C LEU A 421 16.19 2.44 -32.65
N ALA A 422 16.18 3.13 -33.80
CA ALA A 422 15.59 4.45 -34.02
C ALA A 422 14.90 4.53 -35.38
N MET A 423 14.07 5.56 -35.58
CA MET A 423 13.52 5.95 -36.88
C MET A 423 14.07 7.33 -37.28
N PRO A 424 14.07 7.70 -38.58
CA PRO A 424 14.60 9.00 -39.02
C PRO A 424 14.01 10.22 -38.31
N HIS A 425 12.78 10.12 -37.82
CA HIS A 425 12.00 11.17 -37.18
C HIS A 425 11.64 10.85 -35.71
N MET A 426 12.16 9.74 -35.15
CA MET A 426 11.90 9.32 -33.76
C MET A 426 13.18 8.79 -33.11
N PRO A 427 13.60 9.35 -31.95
CA PRO A 427 14.87 9.00 -31.35
C PRO A 427 14.89 7.57 -30.80
N ALA A 428 16.09 6.99 -30.68
CA ALA A 428 16.27 5.63 -30.19
C ALA A 428 15.66 5.41 -28.80
N THR A 429 15.71 6.43 -27.95
CA THR A 429 15.12 6.42 -26.61
C THR A 429 13.60 6.24 -26.62
N GLY A 430 12.89 6.71 -27.66
CA GLY A 430 11.45 6.51 -27.82
C GLY A 430 11.10 5.18 -28.48
N VAL A 431 11.85 4.82 -29.53
CA VAL A 431 11.61 3.59 -30.29
C VAL A 431 11.94 2.35 -29.46
N SER A 432 13.09 2.35 -28.78
CA SER A 432 13.72 1.14 -28.20
C SER A 432 14.17 1.30 -26.73
N GLY A 433 13.98 2.48 -26.13
CA GLY A 433 14.39 2.75 -24.76
C GLY A 433 13.36 2.37 -23.71
N VAL A 434 13.77 2.44 -22.44
CA VAL A 434 12.89 2.30 -21.27
C VAL A 434 12.87 3.60 -20.47
N ASP A 435 11.81 3.83 -19.71
CA ASP A 435 11.58 5.12 -19.04
C ASP A 435 11.05 4.92 -17.62
N LEU A 436 11.81 5.33 -16.61
CA LEU A 436 11.48 5.08 -15.21
C LEU A 436 10.81 6.30 -14.58
N TYR A 437 9.65 6.04 -13.98
CA TYR A 437 8.91 6.95 -13.13
C TYR A 437 8.85 6.38 -11.71
N CYS A 438 8.90 7.26 -10.71
CA CYS A 438 8.73 6.89 -9.32
C CYS A 438 7.73 7.84 -8.64
N ARG A 439 7.08 7.35 -7.58
CA ARG A 439 6.35 8.17 -6.61
C ARG A 439 6.60 7.67 -5.19
N THR A 440 6.60 8.58 -4.23
CA THR A 440 6.61 8.29 -2.79
C THR A 440 5.26 8.68 -2.20
N ASP A 441 4.80 7.98 -1.17
CA ASP A 441 3.61 8.32 -0.37
C ASP A 441 2.31 8.50 -1.18
N GLY A 442 2.15 7.75 -2.28
CA GLY A 442 0.97 7.85 -3.15
C GLY A 442 0.89 9.12 -4.01
N GLY A 443 1.95 9.94 -4.02
CA GLY A 443 2.01 11.19 -4.77
C GLY A 443 2.06 11.03 -6.30
N ARG A 444 2.22 12.15 -7.01
CA ARG A 444 2.28 12.17 -8.49
C ARG A 444 3.49 11.41 -9.04
N TRP A 445 3.25 10.62 -10.09
CA TRP A 445 4.31 10.01 -10.88
C TRP A 445 5.30 11.04 -11.42
N THR A 446 6.56 10.91 -11.02
CA THR A 446 7.64 11.82 -11.43
C THR A 446 8.65 11.07 -12.29
N PHE A 447 9.01 11.68 -13.43
CA PHE A 447 10.07 11.14 -14.29
C PHE A 447 11.38 11.14 -13.51
N TRP A 448 12.08 10.01 -13.53
CA TRP A 448 13.33 9.86 -12.81
C TRP A 448 14.51 9.82 -13.77
N GLN A 449 14.52 8.85 -14.68
CA GLN A 449 15.62 8.63 -15.61
C GLN A 449 15.17 7.68 -16.73
N ASN A 450 15.77 7.78 -17.92
CA ASN A 450 15.56 6.84 -19.01
C ASN A 450 16.75 5.90 -19.23
N GLY A 451 16.47 4.68 -19.67
CA GLY A 451 17.43 3.72 -20.21
C GLY A 451 17.62 3.94 -21.71
N ARG A 452 18.85 4.25 -22.12
CA ARG A 452 19.18 4.62 -23.49
C ARG A 452 19.67 3.38 -24.25
N PRO A 453 18.99 2.94 -25.31
CA PRO A 453 19.40 1.75 -26.04
C PRO A 453 20.58 2.06 -26.96
N ALA A 454 21.53 1.13 -27.03
CA ALA A 454 22.69 1.18 -27.91
C ALA A 454 22.90 -0.13 -28.70
N ALA A 455 22.24 -1.22 -28.31
CA ALA A 455 22.28 -2.50 -28.99
C ALA A 455 20.94 -3.25 -28.80
N ILE A 456 20.84 -4.48 -29.32
CA ILE A 456 19.70 -5.36 -29.08
C ILE A 456 19.57 -5.67 -27.58
N SER A 457 20.67 -5.99 -26.89
CA SER A 457 20.71 -6.17 -25.43
C SER A 457 21.32 -4.94 -24.76
N ASN A 458 20.65 -4.44 -23.73
CA ASN A 458 21.02 -3.19 -23.05
C ASN A 458 20.99 -3.38 -21.54
N GLU A 459 21.78 -2.58 -20.83
CA GLU A 459 21.75 -2.46 -19.37
C GLU A 459 21.79 -0.98 -18.97
N ALA A 460 20.98 -0.58 -17.99
CA ALA A 460 21.00 0.76 -17.42
C ALA A 460 20.85 0.71 -15.90
N SER A 461 21.50 1.63 -15.20
CA SER A 461 21.37 1.82 -13.75
C SER A 461 20.51 3.04 -13.44
N PHE A 462 19.64 2.91 -12.46
CA PHE A 462 18.72 3.94 -12.02
C PHE A 462 18.88 4.15 -10.52
N ARG A 463 18.99 5.40 -10.08
CA ARG A 463 18.80 5.71 -8.65
C ARG A 463 17.30 5.69 -8.37
N VAL A 464 16.88 5.24 -7.21
CA VAL A 464 15.49 5.29 -6.76
C VAL A 464 15.45 5.63 -5.27
N ALA A 465 14.36 6.23 -4.80
CA ALA A 465 14.16 6.36 -3.36
C ALA A 465 13.75 5.00 -2.78
N PRO A 466 14.38 4.51 -1.70
CA PRO A 466 13.94 3.30 -1.01
C PRO A 466 12.45 3.37 -0.66
N GLY A 467 11.70 2.34 -0.99
CA GLY A 467 10.26 2.25 -0.78
C GLY A 467 9.39 2.91 -1.86
N ALA A 468 9.98 3.55 -2.88
CA ALA A 468 9.19 4.18 -3.95
C ALA A 468 8.43 3.16 -4.81
N ASP A 469 7.20 3.50 -5.17
CA ASP A 469 6.43 2.82 -6.21
C ASP A 469 7.02 3.23 -7.57
N CYS A 470 7.50 2.24 -8.33
CA CYS A 470 8.23 2.43 -9.56
C CYS A 470 7.40 1.93 -10.74
N MET A 471 7.41 2.71 -11.83
CA MET A 471 6.82 2.34 -13.11
C MET A 471 7.88 2.48 -14.20
N LEU A 472 8.23 1.35 -14.83
CA LEU A 472 9.15 1.30 -15.96
C LEU A 472 8.36 1.13 -17.27
N CYS A 473 8.22 2.21 -18.03
CA CYS A 473 7.56 2.17 -19.34
C CYS A 473 8.46 1.49 -20.38
N LEU A 474 7.87 0.62 -21.20
CA LEU A 474 8.57 -0.19 -22.21
C LEU A 474 8.60 0.50 -23.60
N PRO A 475 9.50 0.07 -24.51
CA PRO A 475 9.65 0.63 -25.86
C PRO A 475 8.35 0.78 -26.66
N LEU A 476 8.25 1.83 -27.49
CA LEU A 476 7.04 2.18 -28.25
C LEU A 476 6.98 1.54 -29.66
N TYR A 477 8.13 1.37 -30.31
CA TYR A 477 8.25 0.93 -31.70
C TYR A 477 9.29 -0.20 -31.85
N ASN A 478 9.47 -0.96 -30.77
CA ASN A 478 10.23 -2.18 -30.75
C ASN A 478 9.61 -3.10 -29.69
N GLY A 479 9.77 -4.40 -29.85
CA GLY A 479 9.30 -5.38 -28.89
C GLY A 479 10.37 -5.73 -27.86
N VAL A 480 9.94 -5.98 -26.63
CA VAL A 480 10.80 -6.57 -25.60
C VAL A 480 10.75 -8.09 -25.72
N GLU A 481 11.90 -8.72 -25.90
CA GLU A 481 12.04 -10.18 -25.83
C GLU A 481 12.20 -10.64 -24.36
N SER A 482 13.08 -9.98 -23.62
CA SER A 482 13.31 -10.22 -22.20
C SER A 482 13.67 -8.93 -21.47
N ILE A 483 13.31 -8.87 -20.19
CA ILE A 483 13.69 -7.76 -19.30
C ILE A 483 13.86 -8.28 -17.88
N ALA A 484 14.86 -7.79 -17.18
CA ALA A 484 15.19 -8.18 -15.82
C ALA A 484 15.55 -6.96 -14.96
N ILE A 485 15.19 -7.01 -13.68
CA ILE A 485 15.46 -5.97 -12.69
C ILE A 485 16.49 -6.51 -11.69
N GLY A 486 17.64 -5.86 -11.62
CA GLY A 486 18.71 -6.15 -10.66
C GLY A 486 18.61 -5.24 -9.44
N VAL A 487 18.61 -5.83 -8.25
CA VAL A 487 18.72 -5.10 -6.97
C VAL A 487 19.99 -5.51 -6.23
N PRO A 488 20.58 -4.66 -5.37
CA PRO A 488 21.74 -5.03 -4.56
C PRO A 488 21.46 -6.23 -3.64
N LYS A 489 22.50 -7.00 -3.29
CA LYS A 489 22.37 -8.11 -2.34
C LYS A 489 21.74 -7.65 -1.02
N GLY A 490 20.78 -8.43 -0.52
CA GLY A 490 20.07 -8.14 0.72
C GLY A 490 18.96 -7.10 0.60
N LYS A 491 18.75 -6.54 -0.59
CA LYS A 491 17.62 -5.65 -0.91
C LYS A 491 16.44 -6.43 -1.47
N THR A 492 15.26 -5.85 -1.34
CA THR A 492 13.98 -6.45 -1.72
C THR A 492 13.52 -5.91 -3.06
N LEU A 493 12.89 -6.79 -3.84
CA LEU A 493 12.03 -6.41 -4.95
C LEU A 493 10.63 -6.92 -4.62
N SER A 494 9.64 -6.11 -4.94
CA SER A 494 8.28 -6.33 -4.48
C SER A 494 7.30 -6.07 -5.62
N LYS A 495 6.25 -6.90 -5.73
CA LYS A 495 5.19 -6.80 -6.74
C LYS A 495 3.95 -6.07 -6.20
N PRO A 496 3.64 -4.84 -6.65
CA PRO A 496 2.45 -4.11 -6.24
C PRO A 496 1.17 -4.89 -6.52
N ALA A 497 0.11 -4.58 -5.76
CA ALA A 497 -1.22 -5.08 -6.05
C ALA A 497 -1.69 -4.65 -7.45
N GLU A 498 -2.49 -5.49 -8.09
CA GLU A 498 -3.19 -5.14 -9.32
C GLU A 498 -4.10 -3.91 -9.06
N PRO A 499 -4.15 -2.94 -9.98
CA PRO A 499 -5.06 -1.80 -9.87
C PRO A 499 -6.51 -2.27 -9.75
N SER A 500 -7.25 -1.66 -8.82
CA SER A 500 -8.69 -1.93 -8.66
C SER A 500 -9.56 -1.32 -9.76
N SER A 501 -9.02 -0.36 -10.53
CA SER A 501 -9.73 0.34 -11.60
C SER A 501 -9.67 -0.41 -12.93
N LYS A 502 -10.80 -0.42 -13.66
CA LYS A 502 -10.84 -0.94 -15.04
C LYS A 502 -10.02 -0.06 -15.97
N PRO A 503 -9.28 -0.63 -16.93
CA PRO A 503 -8.40 0.12 -17.81
C PRO A 503 -9.17 1.04 -18.77
N ILE A 504 -8.48 2.05 -19.29
CA ILE A 504 -8.87 2.78 -20.50
C ILE A 504 -8.19 2.11 -21.68
N VAL A 505 -8.93 1.79 -22.74
CA VAL A 505 -8.37 1.19 -23.97
C VAL A 505 -8.32 2.25 -25.05
N PHE A 506 -7.11 2.62 -25.50
CA PHE A 506 -6.92 3.43 -26.69
C PHE A 506 -6.72 2.52 -27.90
N TYR A 507 -7.48 2.74 -28.96
CA TYR A 507 -7.26 2.11 -30.27
C TYR A 507 -7.11 3.17 -31.34
N GLY A 508 -6.03 3.10 -32.10
CA GLY A 508 -5.68 4.17 -33.01
C GLY A 508 -4.42 3.95 -33.83
N THR A 509 -3.77 5.06 -34.16
CA THR A 509 -2.80 5.16 -35.26
C THR A 509 -1.34 5.08 -34.80
N SER A 510 -0.41 5.55 -35.65
CA SER A 510 0.99 5.78 -35.28
C SER A 510 1.13 6.76 -34.12
N ILE A 511 0.25 7.76 -34.06
CA ILE A 511 0.21 8.78 -33.00
C ILE A 511 -0.13 8.10 -31.66
N THR A 512 -1.18 7.29 -31.64
CA THR A 512 -1.58 6.51 -30.47
C THR A 512 -0.47 5.58 -30.02
N GLN A 513 0.21 4.90 -30.95
CA GLN A 513 1.36 4.02 -30.64
C GLN A 513 2.51 4.79 -29.98
N GLY A 514 2.63 6.10 -30.25
CA GLY A 514 3.58 7.00 -29.62
C GLY A 514 4.56 7.65 -30.60
N GLY A 515 4.29 7.63 -31.91
CA GLY A 515 5.07 8.37 -32.91
C GLY A 515 4.78 9.87 -32.81
N CYS A 516 5.71 10.77 -32.45
CA CYS A 516 7.13 10.57 -32.17
C CYS A 516 7.54 11.16 -30.81
N ALA A 517 7.09 10.50 -29.75
CA ALA A 517 7.52 10.77 -28.38
C ALA A 517 9.03 10.52 -28.21
N SER A 518 9.71 11.38 -27.45
CA SER A 518 11.16 11.27 -27.25
C SER A 518 11.58 10.07 -26.40
N ARG A 519 10.66 9.54 -25.59
CA ARG A 519 10.82 8.40 -24.67
C ARG A 519 9.43 7.79 -24.36
N PRO A 520 9.35 6.50 -23.97
CA PRO A 520 8.08 5.82 -23.73
C PRO A 520 7.07 6.56 -22.86
N GLY A 521 7.52 7.19 -21.77
CA GLY A 521 6.65 7.93 -20.87
C GLY A 521 6.07 9.22 -21.45
N MET A 522 6.53 9.67 -22.62
CA MET A 522 6.01 10.86 -23.29
C MET A 522 4.94 10.56 -24.35
N ALA A 523 4.65 9.29 -24.62
CA ALA A 523 3.48 8.96 -25.45
C ALA A 523 2.19 9.51 -24.79
N CYS A 524 1.26 10.02 -25.59
CA CYS A 524 0.00 10.59 -25.10
C CYS A 524 -0.72 9.63 -24.11
N THR A 525 -0.81 8.34 -24.46
CA THR A 525 -1.43 7.32 -23.59
C THR A 525 -0.71 7.13 -22.25
N ALA A 526 0.62 7.27 -22.23
CA ALA A 526 1.43 7.14 -21.02
C ALA A 526 1.29 8.37 -20.11
N ILE A 527 1.13 9.57 -20.70
CA ILE A 527 0.82 10.79 -19.95
C ILE A 527 -0.59 10.67 -19.34
N VAL A 528 -1.60 10.30 -20.14
CA VAL A 528 -2.99 10.08 -19.66
C VAL A 528 -3.03 9.09 -18.48
N ARG A 529 -2.31 7.95 -18.58
CA ARG A 529 -2.18 6.99 -17.48
C ARG A 529 -1.75 7.66 -16.18
N ARG A 530 -0.68 8.45 -16.23
CA ARG A 530 -0.11 9.09 -15.03
C ARG A 530 -0.96 10.22 -14.50
N THR A 531 -1.58 10.98 -15.40
CA THR A 531 -2.43 12.12 -15.03
C THR A 531 -3.71 11.66 -14.35
N LEU A 532 -4.30 10.55 -14.79
CA LEU A 532 -5.54 10.02 -14.22
C LEU A 532 -5.33 8.91 -13.19
N ASP A 533 -4.09 8.44 -13.02
CA ASP A 533 -3.71 7.26 -12.21
C ASP A 533 -4.60 6.02 -12.47
N VAL A 534 -4.88 5.75 -13.75
CA VAL A 534 -5.69 4.62 -14.22
C VAL A 534 -4.90 3.80 -15.24
N PRO A 535 -4.99 2.46 -15.24
CA PRO A 535 -4.34 1.63 -16.25
C PRO A 535 -4.80 2.01 -17.66
N VAL A 536 -3.86 2.03 -18.61
CA VAL A 536 -4.14 2.37 -20.02
C VAL A 536 -3.61 1.27 -20.92
N ILE A 537 -4.44 0.71 -21.79
CA ILE A 537 -4.02 -0.23 -22.83
C ILE A 537 -3.84 0.56 -24.12
N ASN A 538 -2.64 0.50 -24.71
CA ASN A 538 -2.30 1.19 -25.96
C ASN A 538 -2.33 0.21 -27.14
N LEU A 539 -3.41 0.24 -27.90
CA LEU A 539 -3.59 -0.50 -29.16
C LEU A 539 -3.42 0.45 -30.37
N GLY A 540 -2.39 1.28 -30.33
CA GLY A 540 -1.95 2.05 -31.50
C GLY A 540 -1.18 1.17 -32.47
N PHE A 541 -1.56 1.21 -33.74
CA PHE A 541 -0.88 0.49 -34.83
C PHE A 541 -0.54 1.48 -35.96
N SER A 542 0.74 1.78 -36.08
CA SER A 542 1.29 2.69 -37.10
C SER A 542 0.78 2.38 -38.50
N GLY A 543 0.14 3.36 -39.15
CA GLY A 543 -0.49 3.24 -40.47
C GLY A 543 -1.68 2.26 -40.58
N ASN A 544 -2.08 1.61 -39.48
CA ASN A 544 -2.96 0.44 -39.52
C ASN A 544 -4.16 0.45 -38.57
N GLY A 545 -4.30 1.38 -37.62
CA GLY A 545 -5.57 1.53 -36.90
C GLY A 545 -6.69 2.07 -37.78
N LYS A 546 -7.51 1.19 -38.39
CA LYS A 546 -8.53 1.58 -39.40
C LYS A 546 -9.93 1.04 -39.10
N MET A 547 -10.19 0.73 -37.83
CA MET A 547 -11.48 0.19 -37.36
C MET A 547 -11.95 -1.05 -38.14
N GLU A 548 -11.01 -1.95 -38.44
CA GLU A 548 -11.32 -3.25 -39.04
C GLU A 548 -12.27 -4.08 -38.14
N PRO A 549 -13.24 -4.83 -38.71
CA PRO A 549 -14.17 -5.64 -37.94
C PRO A 549 -13.49 -6.65 -37.01
N GLU A 550 -12.37 -7.24 -37.42
CA GLU A 550 -11.61 -8.20 -36.64
C GLU A 550 -10.97 -7.54 -35.40
N MET A 551 -10.61 -6.26 -35.50
CA MET A 551 -10.19 -5.47 -34.34
C MET A 551 -11.37 -5.16 -33.42
N ALA A 552 -12.56 -4.90 -33.96
CA ALA A 552 -13.77 -4.72 -33.14
C ALA A 552 -14.07 -5.99 -32.32
N ASP A 553 -13.95 -7.16 -32.95
CA ASP A 553 -14.12 -8.46 -32.30
C ASP A 553 -13.14 -8.66 -31.15
N LEU A 554 -11.87 -8.33 -31.35
CA LEU A 554 -10.85 -8.42 -30.30
C LEU A 554 -11.15 -7.44 -29.16
N LEU A 555 -11.36 -6.15 -29.47
CA LEU A 555 -11.62 -5.13 -28.45
C LEU A 555 -12.87 -5.45 -27.61
N ALA A 556 -13.91 -6.02 -28.22
CA ALA A 556 -15.12 -6.45 -27.52
C ALA A 556 -14.87 -7.47 -26.39
N GLU A 557 -13.74 -8.19 -26.43
CA GLU A 557 -13.34 -9.13 -25.38
C GLU A 557 -12.80 -8.45 -24.13
N LEU A 558 -12.29 -7.21 -24.25
CA LEU A 558 -11.74 -6.45 -23.14
C LEU A 558 -12.86 -5.90 -22.26
N ASP A 559 -12.61 -5.68 -20.96
CA ASP A 559 -13.56 -5.06 -20.02
C ASP A 559 -13.04 -3.71 -19.48
N PRO A 560 -12.97 -2.66 -20.33
CA PRO A 560 -12.49 -1.36 -19.91
C PRO A 560 -13.58 -0.48 -19.29
N SER A 561 -13.16 0.56 -18.58
CA SER A 561 -14.03 1.68 -18.20
C SER A 561 -14.40 2.55 -19.41
N VAL A 562 -13.43 2.79 -20.30
CA VAL A 562 -13.60 3.60 -21.51
C VAL A 562 -12.84 3.01 -22.70
N TYR A 563 -13.50 2.94 -23.85
CA TYR A 563 -12.87 2.79 -25.16
C TYR A 563 -12.62 4.17 -25.77
N VAL A 564 -11.38 4.48 -26.14
CA VAL A 564 -11.02 5.69 -26.89
C VAL A 564 -10.66 5.28 -28.31
N LEU A 565 -11.46 5.75 -29.27
CA LEU A 565 -11.30 5.41 -30.69
C LEU A 565 -10.72 6.62 -31.43
N ASP A 566 -9.42 6.57 -31.71
CA ASP A 566 -8.59 7.63 -32.30
C ASP A 566 -7.91 7.11 -33.59
N CYS A 567 -8.73 6.74 -34.58
CA CYS A 567 -8.29 6.02 -35.78
C CYS A 567 -8.26 6.89 -37.05
N LEU A 568 -8.84 8.10 -37.01
CA LEU A 568 -9.18 8.84 -38.22
C LEU A 568 -7.99 9.13 -39.12
N TRP A 569 -6.81 9.42 -38.57
CA TRP A 569 -5.59 9.70 -39.36
C TRP A 569 -5.27 8.63 -40.41
N ASN A 570 -5.46 7.35 -40.09
CA ASN A 570 -5.16 6.23 -40.99
C ASN A 570 -6.30 5.88 -41.95
N MET A 571 -7.50 6.42 -41.73
CA MET A 571 -8.70 6.10 -42.48
C MET A 571 -8.93 7.10 -43.60
N ARG A 572 -9.50 6.63 -44.71
CA ARG A 572 -10.08 7.46 -45.77
C ARG A 572 -11.52 7.86 -45.43
N PRO A 573 -12.06 8.97 -45.98
CA PRO A 573 -13.45 9.39 -45.75
C PRO A 573 -14.49 8.28 -45.93
N GLU A 574 -14.31 7.39 -46.92
CA GLU A 574 -15.19 6.27 -47.19
C GLU A 574 -15.11 5.21 -46.08
N GLU A 575 -13.90 4.90 -45.59
CA GLU A 575 -13.70 3.97 -44.48
C GLU A 575 -14.31 4.50 -43.18
N VAL A 576 -14.24 5.83 -42.94
CA VAL A 576 -14.89 6.45 -41.77
C VAL A 576 -16.40 6.25 -41.85
N SER A 577 -16.98 6.49 -43.03
CA SER A 577 -18.42 6.33 -43.29
C SER A 577 -18.88 4.89 -43.13
N GLU A 578 -18.06 3.92 -43.58
CA GLU A 578 -18.39 2.50 -43.56
C GLU A 578 -18.20 1.86 -42.18
N ARG A 579 -17.11 2.18 -41.47
CA ARG A 579 -16.63 1.34 -40.35
C ARG A 579 -16.95 1.86 -38.96
N VAL A 580 -17.09 3.17 -38.76
CA VAL A 580 -17.24 3.73 -37.40
C VAL A 580 -18.51 3.22 -36.72
N ALA A 581 -19.67 3.33 -37.38
CA ALA A 581 -20.95 2.94 -36.78
C ALA A 581 -21.01 1.43 -36.47
N PRO A 582 -20.65 0.50 -37.38
CA PRO A 582 -20.59 -0.92 -37.05
C PRO A 582 -19.63 -1.24 -35.89
N PHE A 583 -18.46 -0.60 -35.83
CA PHE A 583 -17.48 -0.82 -34.76
C PHE A 583 -18.05 -0.40 -33.40
N VAL A 584 -18.67 0.78 -33.31
CA VAL A 584 -19.30 1.27 -32.07
C VAL A 584 -20.45 0.35 -31.64
N LYS A 585 -21.30 -0.06 -32.57
CA LYS A 585 -22.43 -0.99 -32.29
C LYS A 585 -21.92 -2.34 -31.78
N LYS A 586 -20.84 -2.87 -32.35
CA LYS A 586 -20.18 -4.10 -31.88
C LYS A 586 -19.71 -3.97 -30.43
N LEU A 587 -18.97 -2.90 -30.12
CA LEU A 587 -18.48 -2.67 -28.76
C LEU A 587 -19.63 -2.48 -27.76
N ARG A 588 -20.64 -1.69 -28.11
CA ARG A 588 -21.82 -1.46 -27.24
C ARG A 588 -22.59 -2.75 -26.98
N ALA A 589 -22.74 -3.62 -27.98
CA ALA A 589 -23.41 -4.91 -27.81
C ALA A 589 -22.64 -5.84 -26.85
N ALA A 590 -21.31 -5.84 -26.90
CA ALA A 590 -20.49 -6.66 -26.01
C ALA A 590 -20.31 -6.05 -24.61
N ARG A 591 -20.29 -4.72 -24.51
CA ARG A 591 -20.09 -3.94 -23.28
C ARG A 591 -21.17 -2.86 -23.14
N PRO A 592 -22.36 -3.23 -22.63
CA PRO A 592 -23.49 -2.30 -22.50
C PRO A 592 -23.19 -1.08 -21.64
N ASP A 593 -22.32 -1.20 -20.64
CA ASP A 593 -22.05 -0.13 -19.66
C ASP A 593 -20.80 0.70 -19.96
N ALA A 594 -19.82 0.14 -20.67
CA ALA A 594 -18.53 0.81 -20.92
C ALA A 594 -18.71 2.10 -21.73
N SER A 595 -18.00 3.16 -21.37
CA SER A 595 -18.05 4.40 -22.14
C SER A 595 -17.26 4.27 -23.45
N ILE A 596 -17.72 4.92 -24.50
CA ILE A 596 -17.03 4.98 -25.80
C ILE A 596 -16.80 6.45 -26.13
N LEU A 597 -15.54 6.84 -26.31
CA LEU A 597 -15.11 8.17 -26.72
C LEU A 597 -14.63 8.13 -28.17
N LEU A 598 -15.38 8.80 -29.06
CA LEU A 598 -14.98 9.01 -30.45
C LEU A 598 -14.15 10.29 -30.54
N ALA A 599 -12.89 10.18 -31.00
CA ALA A 599 -12.00 11.32 -31.16
C ALA A 599 -11.84 11.70 -32.63
N GLU A 600 -11.88 13.01 -32.92
CA GLU A 600 -11.47 13.55 -34.21
C GLU A 600 -9.96 13.38 -34.43
N ASP A 601 -9.53 13.35 -35.69
CA ASP A 601 -8.11 13.46 -36.03
C ASP A 601 -7.56 14.86 -35.70
N SER A 602 -6.38 14.89 -35.08
CA SER A 602 -5.63 16.12 -34.89
C SER A 602 -5.36 16.83 -36.23
N SER A 603 -5.24 18.16 -36.23
CA SER A 603 -5.06 18.94 -37.46
C SER A 603 -3.84 19.85 -37.38
N VAL A 604 -2.85 19.60 -38.23
CA VAL A 604 -1.66 20.47 -38.36
C VAL A 604 -1.99 21.83 -39.00
N SER A 605 -3.08 21.90 -39.76
CA SER A 605 -3.61 23.14 -40.33
C SER A 605 -4.59 23.86 -39.40
N ASN A 606 -4.67 23.43 -38.13
CA ASN A 606 -5.59 23.96 -37.12
C ASN A 606 -7.06 24.03 -37.62
N THR A 607 -7.47 23.02 -38.39
CA THR A 607 -8.80 22.95 -39.00
C THR A 607 -9.71 22.07 -38.14
N THR A 608 -10.86 22.63 -37.73
CA THR A 608 -11.87 21.94 -36.93
C THR A 608 -13.29 22.21 -37.47
N PRO A 609 -14.05 21.18 -37.88
CA PRO A 609 -13.60 19.81 -38.10
C PRO A 609 -12.75 19.68 -39.37
N THR A 610 -11.92 18.63 -39.45
CA THR A 610 -11.38 18.13 -40.73
C THR A 610 -12.51 17.53 -41.59
N GLU A 611 -12.24 17.16 -42.83
CA GLU A 611 -13.19 16.41 -43.67
C GLU A 611 -13.67 15.11 -42.96
N LYS A 612 -12.73 14.33 -42.41
CA LYS A 612 -13.03 13.09 -41.68
C LYS A 612 -13.74 13.38 -40.35
N GLY A 613 -13.36 14.45 -39.65
CA GLY A 613 -14.04 14.92 -38.45
C GLY A 613 -15.50 15.31 -38.71
N ALA A 614 -15.80 15.94 -39.85
CA ALA A 614 -17.17 16.27 -40.22
C ALA A 614 -18.03 15.02 -40.44
N ILE A 615 -17.46 13.98 -41.06
CA ILE A 615 -18.11 12.67 -41.21
C ILE A 615 -18.33 12.02 -39.84
N LEU A 616 -17.31 12.02 -38.96
CA LEU A 616 -17.40 11.45 -37.62
C LEU A 616 -18.48 12.13 -36.77
N ARG A 617 -18.60 13.47 -36.83
CA ARG A 617 -19.65 14.23 -36.14
C ARG A 617 -21.05 13.81 -36.58
N ARG A 618 -21.25 13.61 -37.89
CA ARG A 618 -22.53 13.13 -38.43
C ARG A 618 -22.85 11.73 -37.89
N ILE A 619 -21.90 10.81 -37.97
CA ILE A 619 -22.07 9.44 -37.46
C ILE A 619 -22.35 9.43 -35.95
N TYR A 620 -21.64 10.26 -35.17
CA TYR A 620 -21.90 10.41 -33.75
C TYR A 620 -23.34 10.88 -33.47
N ALA A 621 -23.81 11.90 -34.20
CA ALA A 621 -25.19 12.39 -34.06
C ALA A 621 -26.23 11.32 -34.42
N GLU A 622 -26.00 10.55 -35.49
CA GLU A 622 -26.84 9.43 -35.91
C GLU A 622 -26.91 8.35 -34.82
N LEU A 623 -25.75 7.90 -34.30
CA LEU A 623 -25.70 6.90 -33.22
C LEU A 623 -26.38 7.39 -31.94
N LYS A 624 -26.27 8.68 -31.61
CA LYS A 624 -27.00 9.28 -30.48
C LYS A 624 -28.51 9.28 -30.73
N ALA A 625 -28.96 9.60 -31.94
CA ALA A 625 -30.37 9.56 -32.33
C ALA A 625 -30.95 8.14 -32.31
N GLU A 626 -30.13 7.13 -32.63
CA GLU A 626 -30.45 5.70 -32.48
C GLU A 626 -30.48 5.23 -31.01
N GLY A 627 -30.12 6.08 -30.05
CA GLY A 627 -30.18 5.75 -28.62
C GLY A 627 -28.95 5.04 -28.07
N ILE A 628 -27.80 5.07 -28.75
CA ILE A 628 -26.54 4.53 -28.20
C ILE A 628 -26.14 5.32 -26.95
N SER A 629 -26.18 4.66 -25.79
CA SER A 629 -25.83 5.19 -24.48
C SER A 629 -24.31 5.28 -24.28
N ASN A 630 -23.87 6.03 -23.26
CA ASN A 630 -22.46 6.21 -22.84
C ASN A 630 -21.50 6.44 -24.02
N LEU A 631 -21.97 7.18 -25.03
CA LEU A 631 -21.22 7.58 -26.21
C LEU A 631 -20.86 9.05 -26.08
N HIS A 632 -19.58 9.32 -26.18
CA HIS A 632 -18.96 10.62 -25.99
C HIS A 632 -18.17 11.01 -27.24
N PHE A 633 -17.94 12.31 -27.40
CA PHE A 633 -17.24 12.88 -28.55
C PHE A 633 -16.14 13.82 -28.08
N LEU A 634 -14.98 13.73 -28.72
CA LEU A 634 -13.85 14.63 -28.50
C LEU A 634 -13.47 15.33 -29.79
N SER A 635 -13.56 16.67 -29.79
CA SER A 635 -13.12 17.47 -30.91
C SER A 635 -11.59 17.59 -30.95
N ASN A 636 -11.03 17.80 -32.15
CA ASN A 636 -9.59 17.94 -32.35
C ASN A 636 -9.00 19.30 -31.90
N ARG A 637 -9.82 20.19 -31.33
CA ARG A 637 -9.37 21.49 -30.83
C ARG A 637 -8.26 21.30 -29.79
N ASP A 638 -7.25 22.16 -29.88
CA ASP A 638 -6.10 22.23 -28.97
C ASP A 638 -5.20 20.98 -28.91
N MET A 639 -5.51 19.91 -29.66
CA MET A 639 -4.72 18.68 -29.68
C MET A 639 -3.27 18.91 -30.11
N LEU A 640 -3.01 19.85 -31.03
CA LEU A 640 -1.65 20.22 -31.45
C LEU A 640 -1.28 21.67 -31.09
N GLY A 641 -2.22 22.45 -30.54
CA GLY A 641 -2.10 23.90 -30.39
C GLY A 641 -2.21 24.65 -31.72
N ALA A 642 -2.05 25.98 -31.68
CA ALA A 642 -2.23 26.87 -32.83
C ALA A 642 -0.91 27.51 -33.34
N ASP A 643 0.23 27.17 -32.72
CA ASP A 643 1.54 27.76 -33.01
C ASP A 643 2.32 27.04 -34.12
N GLY A 644 1.84 25.87 -34.58
CA GLY A 644 2.50 25.07 -35.61
C GLY A 644 3.66 24.19 -35.10
N GLU A 645 3.99 24.26 -33.81
CA GLU A 645 5.17 23.59 -33.23
C GLU A 645 4.87 22.19 -32.68
N GLY A 646 3.63 21.71 -32.81
CA GLY A 646 3.17 20.48 -32.17
C GLY A 646 3.61 19.18 -32.83
N THR A 647 4.32 19.21 -33.96
CA THR A 647 4.68 17.99 -34.72
C THR A 647 6.16 17.93 -35.08
N VAL A 648 6.68 16.71 -35.30
CA VAL A 648 8.05 16.51 -35.80
C VAL A 648 8.15 16.60 -37.32
N ASP A 649 7.09 16.20 -38.04
CA ASP A 649 7.12 16.00 -39.50
C ASP A 649 5.84 16.46 -40.22
N GLY A 650 4.99 17.26 -39.57
CA GLY A 650 3.70 17.68 -40.14
C GLY A 650 2.60 16.61 -40.04
N CYS A 651 2.83 15.54 -39.28
CA CYS A 651 1.83 14.51 -38.97
C CYS A 651 1.93 14.08 -37.49
N HIS A 652 3.10 13.58 -37.11
CA HIS A 652 3.33 12.95 -35.82
C HIS A 652 3.63 14.00 -34.74
N PRO A 653 2.93 13.97 -33.60
CA PRO A 653 3.22 14.88 -32.51
C PRO A 653 4.64 14.68 -31.97
N ASN A 654 5.35 15.78 -31.74
CA ASN A 654 6.53 15.78 -30.87
C ASN A 654 6.07 15.81 -29.40
N ASP A 655 6.98 15.90 -28.43
CA ASP A 655 6.61 15.90 -27.00
C ASP A 655 5.66 17.04 -26.60
N VAL A 656 5.73 18.22 -27.24
CA VAL A 656 4.81 19.33 -26.99
C VAL A 656 3.40 18.96 -27.48
N GLY A 657 3.30 18.42 -28.69
CA GLY A 657 2.03 17.93 -29.23
C GLY A 657 1.47 16.77 -28.43
N MET A 658 2.29 15.80 -28.01
CA MET A 658 1.87 14.67 -27.16
C MET A 658 1.30 15.16 -25.83
N LEU A 659 1.93 16.14 -25.19
CA LEU A 659 1.45 16.73 -23.94
C LEU A 659 0.11 17.47 -24.13
N ARG A 660 -0.04 18.21 -25.23
CA ARG A 660 -1.30 18.91 -25.56
C ARG A 660 -2.43 17.91 -25.80
N GLN A 661 -2.19 16.88 -26.61
CA GLN A 661 -3.14 15.79 -26.81
C GLN A 661 -3.53 15.14 -25.48
N ALA A 662 -2.54 14.75 -24.67
CA ALA A 662 -2.79 14.12 -23.38
C ALA A 662 -3.61 15.01 -22.45
N THR A 663 -3.40 16.34 -22.48
CA THR A 663 -4.19 17.30 -21.69
C THR A 663 -5.65 17.30 -22.13
N VAL A 664 -5.91 17.36 -23.44
CA VAL A 664 -7.27 17.34 -24.00
C VAL A 664 -7.97 16.01 -23.72
N PHE A 665 -7.28 14.88 -23.91
CA PHE A 665 -7.81 13.55 -23.59
C PHE A 665 -8.06 13.38 -22.09
N SER A 666 -7.12 13.78 -21.22
CA SER A 666 -7.27 13.63 -19.77
C SER A 666 -8.47 14.41 -19.25
N LYS A 667 -8.68 15.64 -19.73
CA LYS A 667 -9.85 16.46 -19.37
C LYS A 667 -11.17 15.81 -19.79
N ALA A 668 -11.22 15.23 -20.99
CA ALA A 668 -12.42 14.55 -21.47
C ALA A 668 -12.69 13.27 -20.65
N LEU A 669 -11.64 12.48 -20.42
CA LEU A 669 -11.72 11.21 -19.71
C LEU A 669 -12.03 11.39 -18.22
N SER A 670 -11.49 12.41 -17.55
CA SER A 670 -11.82 12.69 -16.15
C SER A 670 -13.31 12.98 -15.98
N GLY A 671 -13.90 13.75 -16.91
CA GLY A 671 -15.34 14.00 -16.95
C GLY A 671 -16.18 12.73 -17.18
N ILE A 672 -15.68 11.77 -17.96
CA ILE A 672 -16.36 10.49 -18.23
C ILE A 672 -16.26 9.55 -17.01
N LEU A 673 -15.09 9.54 -16.35
CA LEU A 673 -14.82 8.68 -15.19
C LEU A 673 -15.38 9.24 -13.88
N GLY A 674 -15.81 10.50 -13.85
CA GLY A 674 -16.24 11.18 -12.62
C GLY A 674 -15.09 11.48 -11.66
N THR A 675 -13.85 11.59 -12.17
CA THR A 675 -12.66 11.90 -11.39
C THR A 675 -12.31 13.38 -11.50
N THR A 676 -11.87 13.99 -10.39
CA THR A 676 -11.27 15.34 -10.39
C THR A 676 -9.82 15.25 -10.85
N MET A 677 -9.42 16.12 -11.80
CA MET A 677 -7.99 16.30 -12.11
C MET A 677 -7.35 17.13 -10.99
N GLU A 678 -6.30 16.60 -10.36
CA GLU A 678 -5.45 17.34 -9.41
C GLU A 678 -4.57 18.39 -10.09
#